data_AF-A0A497GPJ8-F1
#
_entry.id   AF-A0A497GPJ8-F1
#
_cell.length_a   1.000
_cell.length_b   1.000
_cell.length_c   1.000
_cell.angle_alpha   90.00
_cell.angle_beta   90.00
_cell.angle_gamma   90.00
#
_symmetry.space_group_name_H-M   'P 1'
#
loop_
_entity.id
_entity.type
_entity.pdbx_description
1 polymer ?
#
loop_
_entity_poly.entity_id
_entity_poly.type
_entity_poly.pdbx_seq_one_letter_code
_entity_poly.pdbx_strand_id
1 'polypeptide(L)'
;MRNDYIRRYLSDRDWRKKENANVNESFSNLQSFIASKILANDFLRAVGRKARYAHVHARIHIHNLESGGYIPYSYNGDMPIIVRRKGNILIIRIRDAEVGDEVLDKAGAKWTRITNKIVHKSHCDMLRITLDDGSLLEVTEDHPVIMHYRETVKMARELKIGDTLQGSHLSQRDFHFGRLRLSSKLAWILGLYIAEGNPTNSAYQISIKDRKIKCKLYRYLEELGLHYWDHVSHHKTSIFLYKKHYMLEPLGKVDKYAENKNIPYYPFSLQTYFDIISGIIDGDGTRQDDYATEIVIASKSYTLLQQIKIVFEKVRIPCSLRYSDNIYKLRFYITEETEPLFRESVKISSKPVKYYKGANNLNYYSPAPRVVKIERIEWKGRDVYDITTETGTFTSVGLKLHNCSGHNLRVLLLNGMKTPTVYSAPAKHLSSAVDQMMNWIYMSQLEFAGAQAFNDVDTLLAPFIRHDRLSYRQVKQEMQKLVYNLNYTMRSSGQSPFSNFSLNFGVPKYLESEPVVIGGRVEENGTYADYVDEALMIDRAIIEIMTEGDPNNKPFTFPILTVNLTKRFPWDSEEAVLMAKNAAVRGSFYWMNYIGSGIDEDTVRAMCCRLNLNLKELSGPRGLWNTGEGTGSLGVVTINFPRLAYETRGRDEDIFFERLEELMDLALYILNFRKQRIQKYMKRLMPFSMMNGWTMRTYFLTIGVIGLNEMCLNMFDEPIMEHIDFVVKVLEYMRQYAVRKQKEMKQLINIEMIPGEGSSYRLALIDRKECPGIRTMGSKKAPYYSTLLIPPAYEVPLYERIELEEKVLPLFTGGTIFRIFLGEREPEATSLLRFIQKVAQTRIPYFDVTCTYSVCLSEGTIHRGVHYKCPVCNGETEIYSRIVGYYRPLKKWNVGKKREFKDRRYINF
;
A
#
# COMPACT_ATOMS: atom_id res chain seq x y z
N MET A 1 27.04 -1.92 -0.36
CA MET A 1 26.60 -3.31 -0.10
C MET A 1 25.37 -3.60 -0.95
N ARG A 2 25.26 -4.80 -1.54
CA ARG A 2 24.00 -5.25 -2.19
C ARG A 2 23.00 -5.66 -1.08
N ASN A 3 21.73 -5.29 -1.19
CA ASN A 3 20.69 -5.70 -0.25
C ASN A 3 20.19 -7.11 -0.59
N ASP A 4 20.82 -8.13 -0.01
CA ASP A 4 20.35 -9.51 -0.06
C ASP A 4 19.16 -9.69 0.91
N TYR A 5 17.94 -9.51 0.40
CA TYR A 5 16.72 -9.69 1.19
C TYR A 5 16.40 -11.18 1.44
N ILE A 6 16.85 -12.09 0.57
CA ILE A 6 16.58 -13.53 0.66
C ILE A 6 17.35 -14.12 1.85
N ARG A 7 18.67 -13.91 1.90
CA ARG A 7 19.50 -14.37 3.02
C ARG A 7 19.08 -13.75 4.35
N ARG A 8 18.59 -12.50 4.34
CA ARG A 8 18.03 -11.87 5.55
C ARG A 8 16.78 -12.58 6.06
N TYR A 9 15.81 -12.87 5.19
CA TYR A 9 14.59 -13.63 5.56
C TYR A 9 14.92 -15.05 6.07
N LEU A 10 15.82 -15.76 5.38
CA LEU A 10 16.22 -17.12 5.75
C LEU A 10 17.10 -17.20 7.01
N SER A 11 17.71 -16.09 7.44
CA SER A 11 18.64 -16.08 8.58
C SER A 11 18.00 -15.96 9.98
N ASP A 12 16.69 -15.72 10.07
CA ASP A 12 15.96 -15.34 11.30
C ASP A 12 16.45 -14.07 12.05
N ARG A 13 17.53 -13.42 11.60
CA ARG A 13 18.15 -12.27 12.26
C ARG A 13 17.36 -10.96 12.12
N ASP A 14 16.42 -10.86 11.17
CA ASP A 14 15.57 -9.67 11.03
C ASP A 14 14.24 -9.89 11.77
N TRP A 15 14.09 -9.22 12.93
CA TRP A 15 12.91 -9.34 13.80
C TRP A 15 11.59 -9.07 13.06
N ARG A 16 11.63 -8.37 11.92
CA ARG A 16 10.46 -8.07 11.09
C ARG A 16 9.80 -9.30 10.47
N LYS A 17 10.48 -10.45 10.42
CA LYS A 17 9.85 -11.75 10.10
C LYS A 17 8.72 -12.11 11.10
N LYS A 18 8.72 -11.49 12.28
CA LYS A 18 7.71 -11.62 13.35
C LYS A 18 7.04 -10.28 13.70
N GLU A 19 6.98 -9.35 12.74
CA GLU A 19 6.26 -8.06 12.84
C GLU A 19 4.72 -8.24 12.86
N ASN A 20 4.24 -9.39 12.38
CA ASN A 20 2.85 -9.82 12.36
C ASN A 20 2.77 -11.33 12.69
N ALA A 21 2.06 -11.70 13.75
CA ALA A 21 1.95 -13.07 14.27
C ALA A 21 0.94 -13.94 13.51
N ASN A 22 0.11 -13.36 12.64
CA ASN A 22 -0.74 -14.08 11.67
C ASN A 22 0.07 -14.77 10.56
N VAL A 23 1.37 -14.48 10.45
CA VAL A 23 2.25 -14.95 9.38
C VAL A 23 2.75 -16.38 9.61
N ASN A 24 2.63 -17.22 8.58
CA ASN A 24 3.34 -18.50 8.48
C ASN A 24 4.56 -18.39 7.56
N GLU A 25 5.51 -19.31 7.72
CA GLU A 25 6.68 -19.37 6.85
C GLU A 25 6.29 -20.11 5.56
N SER A 26 6.48 -19.45 4.42
CA SER A 26 6.10 -19.96 3.11
C SER A 26 6.83 -19.21 2.00
N PHE A 27 6.81 -19.77 0.79
CA PHE A 27 7.31 -19.09 -0.40
C PHE A 27 6.58 -17.75 -0.66
N SER A 28 5.26 -17.73 -0.51
CA SER A 28 4.41 -16.54 -0.67
C SER A 28 4.74 -15.45 0.37
N ASN A 29 5.10 -15.83 1.59
CA ASN A 29 5.62 -14.91 2.60
C ASN A 29 7.01 -14.38 2.24
N LEU A 30 7.95 -15.21 1.76
CA LEU A 30 9.25 -14.74 1.26
C LEU A 30 9.08 -13.72 0.11
N GLN A 31 8.21 -14.00 -0.86
CA GLN A 31 7.87 -13.07 -1.94
C GLN A 31 7.29 -11.76 -1.39
N SER A 32 6.30 -11.86 -0.50
CA SER A 32 5.68 -10.70 0.17
C SER A 32 6.69 -9.87 0.96
N PHE A 33 7.64 -10.52 1.65
CA PHE A 33 8.70 -9.87 2.41
C PHE A 33 9.63 -9.07 1.48
N ILE A 34 10.08 -9.64 0.37
CA ILE A 34 10.94 -8.94 -0.60
C ILE A 34 10.19 -7.74 -1.20
N ALA A 35 8.98 -7.96 -1.71
CA ALA A 35 8.15 -6.91 -2.29
C ALA A 35 7.87 -5.77 -1.29
N SER A 36 7.58 -6.10 -0.03
CA SER A 36 7.33 -5.12 1.03
C SER A 36 8.47 -4.13 1.22
N LYS A 37 9.74 -4.57 1.08
CA LYS A 37 10.89 -3.68 1.29
C LYS A 37 11.15 -2.79 0.08
N ILE A 38 10.77 -3.22 -1.12
CA ILE A 38 10.83 -2.37 -2.32
C ILE A 38 9.76 -1.28 -2.23
N LEU A 39 8.50 -1.66 -1.98
CA LEU A 39 7.35 -0.76 -1.97
C LEU A 39 7.38 0.22 -0.79
N ALA A 40 7.83 -0.20 0.40
CA ALA A 40 8.06 0.70 1.53
C ALA A 40 9.11 1.79 1.22
N ASN A 41 10.20 1.41 0.56
CA ASN A 41 11.26 2.36 0.17
C ASN A 41 10.79 3.33 -0.92
N ASP A 42 9.92 2.89 -1.84
CA ASP A 42 9.30 3.79 -2.82
C ASP A 42 8.37 4.82 -2.15
N PHE A 43 7.42 4.39 -1.30
CA PHE A 43 6.55 5.32 -0.59
C PHE A 43 7.34 6.34 0.22
N LEU A 44 8.35 5.88 0.98
CA LEU A 44 9.24 6.74 1.75
C LEU A 44 10.09 7.69 0.88
N ARG A 45 10.33 7.39 -0.40
CA ARG A 45 10.95 8.33 -1.35
C ARG A 45 9.93 9.35 -1.87
N ALA A 46 8.73 8.90 -2.21
CA ALA A 46 7.69 9.70 -2.85
C ALA A 46 6.97 10.67 -1.88
N VAL A 47 6.80 10.31 -0.61
CA VAL A 47 6.15 11.13 0.44
C VAL A 47 7.04 12.28 0.98
N GLY A 48 8.25 12.45 0.43
CA GLY A 48 9.13 13.57 0.74
C GLY A 48 9.99 13.43 2.00
N ARG A 49 10.93 14.38 2.18
CA ARG A 49 12.02 14.27 3.16
C ARG A 49 11.56 14.36 4.62
N LYS A 50 10.66 15.31 5.00
CA LYS A 50 10.17 15.49 6.40
C LYS A 50 9.49 14.20 6.91
N ALA A 51 8.56 13.66 6.13
CA ALA A 51 7.84 12.42 6.43
C ALA A 51 8.78 11.20 6.52
N ARG A 52 9.71 11.03 5.57
CA ARG A 52 10.70 9.95 5.61
C ARG A 52 11.57 10.03 6.86
N TYR A 53 12.10 11.22 7.17
CA TYR A 53 12.94 11.45 8.33
C TYR A 53 12.20 11.12 9.63
N ALA A 54 10.99 11.68 9.81
CA ALA A 54 10.19 11.45 11.00
C ALA A 54 9.81 9.96 11.20
N HIS A 55 9.60 9.21 10.10
CA HIS A 55 9.40 7.77 10.19
C HIS A 55 10.66 7.00 10.59
N VAL A 56 11.81 7.32 9.98
CA VAL A 56 13.08 6.63 10.20
C VAL A 56 13.60 6.87 11.62
N HIS A 57 13.56 8.12 12.10
CA HIS A 57 14.00 8.54 13.43
C HIS A 57 12.88 8.54 14.47
N ALA A 58 11.91 7.63 14.26
CA ALA A 58 10.84 7.25 15.18
C ALA A 58 9.91 8.35 15.75
N ARG A 59 9.99 9.62 15.32
CA ARG A 59 8.99 10.66 15.68
C ARG A 59 7.55 10.27 15.31
N ILE A 60 7.38 9.51 14.23
CA ILE A 60 6.10 8.90 13.83
C ILE A 60 6.28 7.45 13.35
N HIS A 61 5.19 6.68 13.36
CA HIS A 61 5.09 5.41 12.64
C HIS A 61 4.06 5.50 11.52
N ILE A 62 4.47 5.27 10.28
CA ILE A 62 3.57 5.16 9.13
C ILE A 62 3.23 3.68 9.02
N HIS A 63 1.99 3.31 9.31
CA HIS A 63 1.56 1.90 9.22
C HIS A 63 1.43 1.47 7.77
N ASN A 64 1.42 0.16 7.54
CA ASN A 64 1.23 -0.44 6.23
C ASN A 64 2.15 0.14 5.13
N LEU A 65 3.46 0.16 5.38
CA LEU A 65 4.44 0.59 4.38
C LEU A 65 4.80 -0.53 3.39
N GLU A 66 4.60 -1.79 3.76
CA GLU A 66 4.68 -2.95 2.86
C GLU A 66 3.81 -2.80 1.61
N SER A 67 2.75 -2.00 1.71
CA SER A 67 1.78 -1.66 0.67
C SER A 67 2.33 -0.68 -0.39
N GLY A 68 3.34 0.13 -0.05
CA GLY A 68 3.80 1.24 -0.90
C GLY A 68 2.76 2.37 -1.11
N GLY A 69 1.59 2.29 -0.46
CA GLY A 69 0.57 3.35 -0.40
C GLY A 69 -0.10 3.72 -1.73
N TYR A 70 0.11 2.98 -2.82
CA TYR A 70 -0.68 3.11 -4.06
C TYR A 70 -2.18 2.76 -3.85
N ILE A 71 -2.51 2.23 -2.68
CA ILE A 71 -3.54 1.25 -2.32
C ILE A 71 -3.16 0.69 -0.94
N PRO A 72 -3.92 -0.28 -0.42
CA PRO A 72 -3.47 -1.63 0.00
C PRO A 72 -2.47 -2.48 -0.89
N TYR A 73 -2.69 -2.97 -2.15
CA TYR A 73 -1.60 -3.62 -2.99
C TYR A 73 -1.57 -3.36 -4.54
N SER A 74 -0.42 -2.91 -5.14
CA SER A 74 -0.22 -1.99 -6.34
C SER A 74 -0.43 -2.54 -7.78
N TYR A 75 -0.73 -1.82 -8.92
CA TYR A 75 -0.33 -0.49 -9.50
C TYR A 75 -1.36 0.21 -10.53
N ASN A 76 -0.95 1.30 -11.26
CA ASN A 76 -1.61 2.30 -12.18
C ASN A 76 -2.54 1.80 -13.35
N GLY A 77 -3.29 2.56 -14.21
CA GLY A 77 -3.90 3.93 -14.18
C GLY A 77 -4.03 4.71 -15.56
N ASP A 78 -5.20 5.32 -15.88
CA ASP A 78 -5.51 6.43 -16.87
C ASP A 78 -5.62 6.18 -18.42
N MET A 79 -6.35 7.04 -19.19
CA MET A 79 -6.60 6.95 -20.68
C MET A 79 -6.51 8.32 -21.45
N PRO A 80 -5.97 8.35 -22.70
CA PRO A 80 -5.98 9.52 -23.60
C PRO A 80 -7.00 9.51 -24.75
N ILE A 81 -7.27 10.70 -25.31
CA ILE A 81 -8.09 10.97 -26.51
C ILE A 81 -7.41 11.97 -27.46
N ILE A 82 -7.88 12.01 -28.70
CA ILE A 82 -7.46 12.95 -29.74
C ILE A 82 -8.47 14.11 -29.80
N VAL A 83 -7.97 15.34 -29.77
CA VAL A 83 -8.77 16.57 -29.64
C VAL A 83 -8.27 17.63 -30.62
N ARG A 84 -9.16 18.19 -31.42
CA ARG A 84 -8.90 19.34 -32.30
C ARG A 84 -9.34 20.62 -31.58
N ARG A 85 -8.38 21.35 -31.02
CA ARG A 85 -8.59 22.61 -30.31
C ARG A 85 -8.14 23.78 -31.18
N LYS A 86 -9.08 24.66 -31.56
CA LYS A 86 -8.82 25.84 -32.43
C LYS A 86 -8.01 25.46 -33.68
N GLY A 87 -8.51 24.46 -34.41
CA GLY A 87 -7.89 23.92 -35.64
C GLY A 87 -6.71 22.96 -35.43
N ASN A 88 -6.02 23.02 -34.29
CA ASN A 88 -4.83 22.21 -34.00
C ASN A 88 -5.21 20.85 -33.39
N ILE A 89 -4.66 19.75 -33.89
CA ILE A 89 -4.88 18.41 -33.33
C ILE A 89 -3.87 18.13 -32.22
N LEU A 90 -4.38 17.77 -31.05
CA LEU A 90 -3.69 17.49 -29.80
C LEU A 90 -4.05 16.06 -29.32
N ILE A 91 -3.18 15.46 -28.51
CA ILE A 91 -3.49 14.22 -27.78
C ILE A 91 -3.35 14.52 -26.29
N ILE A 92 -4.44 14.40 -25.54
CA ILE A 92 -4.54 14.76 -24.13
C ILE A 92 -5.28 13.66 -23.35
N ARG A 93 -5.21 13.63 -22.01
CA ARG A 93 -6.03 12.68 -21.26
C ARG A 93 -7.51 13.04 -21.40
N ILE A 94 -8.41 12.06 -21.38
CA ILE A 94 -9.86 12.32 -21.49
C ILE A 94 -10.38 13.20 -20.34
N ARG A 95 -9.75 13.07 -19.16
CA ARG A 95 -9.94 13.95 -18.01
C ARG A 95 -9.42 15.40 -18.22
N ASP A 96 -8.56 15.65 -19.21
CA ASP A 96 -7.86 16.93 -19.45
C ASP A 96 -8.52 17.78 -20.59
N ALA A 97 -9.58 17.29 -21.26
CA ALA A 97 -10.28 18.00 -22.35
C ALA A 97 -11.34 19.03 -21.88
N GLU A 98 -11.74 19.99 -22.73
CA GLU A 98 -12.61 21.13 -22.40
C GLU A 98 -13.89 21.19 -23.25
N VAL A 99 -14.91 21.93 -22.79
CA VAL A 99 -16.13 22.17 -23.57
C VAL A 99 -15.82 23.12 -24.73
N GLY A 100 -16.35 22.83 -25.92
CA GLY A 100 -16.03 23.52 -27.18
C GLY A 100 -14.81 22.98 -27.93
N ASP A 101 -14.07 22.02 -27.36
CA ASP A 101 -13.11 21.20 -28.11
C ASP A 101 -13.83 20.34 -29.15
N GLU A 102 -13.25 20.15 -30.33
CA GLU A 102 -13.74 19.17 -31.31
C GLU A 102 -13.04 17.82 -31.05
N VAL A 103 -13.79 16.81 -30.63
CA VAL A 103 -13.32 15.40 -30.65
C VAL A 103 -13.82 14.73 -31.93
N LEU A 104 -13.26 13.58 -32.27
CA LEU A 104 -13.96 12.71 -33.21
C LEU A 104 -15.23 12.16 -32.54
N ASP A 105 -16.28 11.98 -33.32
CA ASP A 105 -17.53 11.38 -32.86
C ASP A 105 -17.33 9.91 -32.43
N LYS A 106 -18.40 9.29 -31.92
CA LYS A 106 -18.36 7.91 -31.41
C LYS A 106 -18.02 6.86 -32.49
N ALA A 107 -17.99 7.25 -33.77
CA ALA A 107 -17.61 6.43 -34.92
C ALA A 107 -16.22 6.79 -35.51
N GLY A 108 -15.55 7.82 -35.00
CA GLY A 108 -14.24 8.28 -35.50
C GLY A 108 -14.28 9.03 -36.83
N ALA A 109 -15.47 9.27 -37.41
CA ALA A 109 -15.62 9.62 -38.82
C ALA A 109 -15.77 11.13 -39.08
N LYS A 110 -16.34 11.88 -38.11
CA LYS A 110 -16.44 13.34 -38.16
C LYS A 110 -15.97 13.96 -36.85
N TRP A 111 -15.58 15.23 -36.91
CA TRP A 111 -15.34 16.05 -35.72
C TRP A 111 -16.69 16.58 -35.18
N THR A 112 -16.91 16.47 -33.88
CA THR A 112 -18.09 16.92 -33.12
C THR A 112 -17.63 17.62 -31.84
N ARG A 113 -18.34 18.63 -31.35
CA ARG A 113 -17.88 19.37 -30.17
C ARG A 113 -18.25 18.69 -28.87
N ILE A 114 -17.33 18.75 -27.91
CA ILE A 114 -17.59 18.47 -26.50
C ILE A 114 -18.56 19.52 -25.97
N THR A 115 -19.68 19.06 -25.43
CA THR A 115 -20.72 19.87 -24.77
C THR A 115 -20.67 19.75 -23.24
N ASN A 116 -20.21 18.62 -22.67
CA ASN A 116 -20.18 18.38 -21.21
C ASN A 116 -19.18 17.28 -20.75
N LYS A 117 -19.19 16.84 -19.46
CA LYS A 117 -18.18 15.93 -18.85
C LYS A 117 -18.69 15.11 -17.62
N ILE A 118 -18.56 13.76 -17.57
CA ILE A 118 -19.34 12.80 -16.68
C ILE A 118 -18.56 11.46 -16.25
N VAL A 119 -19.17 10.27 -15.96
CA VAL A 119 -18.55 8.95 -15.51
C VAL A 119 -19.31 7.56 -15.80
N HIS A 120 -18.64 6.44 -16.29
CA HIS A 120 -18.83 4.91 -16.08
C HIS A 120 -19.03 3.85 -17.29
N LYS A 121 -18.77 2.48 -17.38
CA LYS A 121 -17.98 1.28 -16.76
C LYS A 121 -17.65 0.11 -17.83
N SER A 122 -17.15 -1.14 -17.51
CA SER A 122 -16.57 -2.22 -18.44
C SER A 122 -16.28 -3.68 -17.84
N HIS A 123 -16.06 -4.83 -18.60
CA HIS A 123 -15.38 -6.20 -18.31
C HIS A 123 -15.42 -7.32 -19.48
N CYS A 124 -14.45 -8.29 -19.69
CA CYS A 124 -14.42 -9.50 -20.66
C CYS A 124 -13.23 -10.57 -20.53
N ASP A 125 -13.21 -11.73 -21.27
CA ASP A 125 -12.32 -12.98 -21.23
C ASP A 125 -11.01 -13.07 -22.11
N MET A 126 -10.08 -14.07 -21.90
CA MET A 126 -8.70 -14.14 -22.51
C MET A 126 -8.04 -15.51 -22.96
N LEU A 127 -6.90 -15.37 -23.68
CA LEU A 127 -5.92 -16.35 -24.20
C LEU A 127 -4.48 -16.05 -23.71
N ARG A 128 -3.62 -17.08 -23.69
CA ARG A 128 -2.18 -17.04 -23.42
C ARG A 128 -1.40 -17.70 -24.57
N ILE A 129 -0.38 -17.04 -25.11
CA ILE A 129 0.39 -17.49 -26.29
C ILE A 129 1.89 -17.44 -25.96
N THR A 130 2.63 -18.51 -26.23
CA THR A 130 4.09 -18.63 -26.00
C THR A 130 4.84 -18.64 -27.34
N LEU A 131 6.01 -17.98 -27.40
CA LEU A 131 6.84 -17.88 -28.60
C LEU A 131 8.20 -18.60 -28.49
N ASP A 132 8.85 -18.85 -29.63
CA ASP A 132 10.14 -19.58 -29.73
C ASP A 132 11.36 -18.84 -29.15
N ASP A 133 11.29 -17.51 -29.02
CA ASP A 133 12.27 -16.69 -28.28
C ASP A 133 12.09 -16.76 -26.74
N GLY A 134 11.07 -17.48 -26.26
CA GLY A 134 10.71 -17.59 -24.84
C GLY A 134 9.68 -16.56 -24.34
N SER A 135 9.19 -15.68 -25.22
CA SER A 135 8.17 -14.67 -24.87
C SER A 135 6.79 -15.28 -24.58
N LEU A 136 6.00 -14.55 -23.80
CA LEU A 136 4.62 -14.90 -23.41
C LEU A 136 3.70 -13.69 -23.56
N LEU A 137 2.54 -13.90 -24.17
CA LEU A 137 1.53 -12.89 -24.50
C LEU A 137 0.17 -13.29 -23.90
N GLU A 138 -0.52 -12.37 -23.21
CA GLU A 138 -1.80 -12.62 -22.54
C GLU A 138 -2.85 -11.56 -22.97
N VAL A 139 -3.91 -11.99 -23.64
CA VAL A 139 -4.76 -11.13 -24.50
C VAL A 139 -6.19 -11.66 -24.64
N THR A 140 -7.19 -10.82 -24.90
CA THR A 140 -8.59 -11.25 -25.14
C THR A 140 -8.72 -12.16 -26.37
N GLU A 141 -9.76 -13.02 -26.48
CA GLU A 141 -9.95 -13.88 -27.68
C GLU A 141 -10.10 -13.07 -28.97
N ASP A 142 -10.82 -11.94 -28.89
CA ASP A 142 -10.97 -10.92 -29.94
C ASP A 142 -9.79 -9.91 -29.99
N HIS A 143 -8.64 -10.21 -29.38
CA HIS A 143 -7.51 -9.28 -29.43
C HIS A 143 -6.82 -9.33 -30.80
N PRO A 144 -6.68 -8.20 -31.52
CA PRO A 144 -5.96 -8.16 -32.78
C PRO A 144 -4.45 -8.33 -32.55
N VAL A 145 -3.88 -9.39 -33.12
CA VAL A 145 -2.43 -9.67 -33.11
C VAL A 145 -1.85 -9.45 -34.51
N ILE A 146 -0.74 -8.71 -34.56
CA ILE A 146 -0.09 -8.29 -35.81
C ILE A 146 0.89 -9.37 -36.28
N MET A 147 0.64 -9.89 -37.48
CA MET A 147 1.52 -10.85 -38.15
C MET A 147 2.76 -10.16 -38.70
N HIS A 148 3.93 -10.78 -38.54
CA HIS A 148 5.21 -10.20 -38.98
C HIS A 148 5.28 -9.98 -40.50
N TYR A 149 4.73 -10.92 -41.29
CA TYR A 149 4.71 -10.82 -42.74
C TYR A 149 3.34 -10.35 -43.25
N ARG A 150 3.35 -9.41 -44.20
CA ARG A 150 2.20 -8.80 -44.89
C ARG A 150 1.32 -7.83 -44.07
N GLU A 151 1.75 -7.44 -42.86
CA GLU A 151 1.04 -6.48 -41.98
C GLU A 151 -0.42 -6.86 -41.68
N THR A 152 -0.78 -8.14 -41.85
CA THR A 152 -2.14 -8.61 -41.60
C THR A 152 -2.40 -8.78 -40.11
N VAL A 153 -3.64 -8.51 -39.72
CA VAL A 153 -4.11 -8.67 -38.35
C VAL A 153 -5.00 -9.91 -38.29
N LYS A 154 -4.69 -10.83 -37.37
CA LYS A 154 -5.59 -11.93 -36.96
C LYS A 154 -6.13 -11.61 -35.57
N MET A 155 -7.30 -12.13 -35.20
CA MET A 155 -7.66 -12.17 -33.78
C MET A 155 -6.87 -13.28 -33.07
N ALA A 156 -6.64 -13.14 -31.76
CA ALA A 156 -5.84 -14.08 -31.00
C ALA A 156 -6.38 -15.53 -31.07
N ARG A 157 -7.69 -15.71 -31.19
CA ARG A 157 -8.37 -17.01 -31.45
C ARG A 157 -8.07 -17.66 -32.82
N GLU A 158 -7.53 -16.90 -33.78
CA GLU A 158 -7.24 -17.34 -35.16
C GLU A 158 -5.74 -17.69 -35.35
N LEU A 159 -4.91 -17.49 -34.34
CA LEU A 159 -3.50 -17.83 -34.33
C LEU A 159 -3.27 -19.35 -34.28
N LYS A 160 -2.16 -19.79 -34.87
CA LYS A 160 -1.73 -21.19 -34.92
C LYS A 160 -0.25 -21.30 -34.57
N ILE A 161 0.14 -22.48 -34.07
CA ILE A 161 1.56 -22.80 -33.86
C ILE A 161 2.29 -22.70 -35.22
N GLY A 162 3.40 -21.95 -35.23
CA GLY A 162 4.16 -21.55 -36.43
C GLY A 162 3.92 -20.12 -36.93
N ASP A 163 2.87 -19.41 -36.47
CA ASP A 163 2.63 -18.01 -36.84
C ASP A 163 3.76 -17.08 -36.33
N THR A 164 4.29 -16.20 -37.19
CA THR A 164 5.31 -15.20 -36.81
C THR A 164 4.66 -13.90 -36.33
N LEU A 165 4.98 -13.46 -35.11
CA LEU A 165 4.44 -12.24 -34.50
C LEU A 165 5.47 -11.11 -34.51
N GLN A 166 5.01 -9.86 -34.51
CA GLN A 166 5.92 -8.70 -34.44
C GLN A 166 6.56 -8.56 -33.04
N GLY A 167 7.88 -8.70 -32.97
CA GLY A 167 8.65 -8.66 -31.72
C GLY A 167 8.70 -7.28 -31.02
N SER A 168 9.07 -7.27 -29.73
CA SER A 168 8.94 -6.12 -28.83
C SER A 168 9.99 -5.01 -29.04
N HIS A 169 9.90 -4.30 -30.16
CA HIS A 169 10.67 -3.08 -30.41
C HIS A 169 9.98 -1.85 -29.82
N LEU A 170 10.71 -1.07 -29.01
CA LEU A 170 10.19 0.18 -28.44
C LEU A 170 9.82 1.17 -29.56
N SER A 171 8.58 1.67 -29.53
CA SER A 171 8.09 2.57 -30.56
C SER A 171 8.78 3.94 -30.51
N GLN A 172 8.81 4.65 -31.64
CA GLN A 172 9.54 5.92 -31.80
C GLN A 172 9.09 7.11 -30.90
N ARG A 173 8.15 6.94 -29.96
CA ARG A 173 7.49 8.06 -29.24
C ARG A 173 8.08 8.41 -27.87
N ASP A 174 8.92 7.57 -27.27
CA ASP A 174 9.36 7.76 -25.87
C ASP A 174 10.43 8.84 -25.63
N PHE A 175 10.93 9.51 -26.68
CA PHE A 175 11.84 10.65 -26.55
C PHE A 175 11.41 11.86 -27.38
N HIS A 176 10.98 12.91 -26.69
CA HIS A 176 10.75 14.24 -27.26
C HIS A 176 11.97 15.15 -27.05
N PHE A 177 12.76 15.32 -28.10
CA PHE A 177 13.71 16.43 -28.19
C PHE A 177 12.95 17.76 -28.16
N GLY A 178 13.49 18.73 -27.43
CA GLY A 178 12.81 20.00 -27.19
C GLY A 178 13.14 21.09 -28.22
N ARG A 179 12.72 22.31 -27.89
CA ARG A 179 12.81 23.47 -28.80
C ARG A 179 14.00 24.39 -28.55
N LEU A 180 14.75 24.21 -27.47
CA LEU A 180 15.93 25.03 -27.20
C LEU A 180 17.06 24.69 -28.18
N ARG A 181 17.69 25.73 -28.71
CA ARG A 181 18.91 25.63 -29.53
C ARG A 181 20.01 26.43 -28.86
N LEU A 182 21.09 25.75 -28.46
CA LEU A 182 22.38 26.43 -28.32
C LEU A 182 22.91 26.71 -29.74
N SER A 183 23.80 27.69 -29.88
CA SER A 183 24.60 27.79 -31.12
C SER A 183 25.48 26.53 -31.24
N SER A 184 25.64 25.99 -32.44
CA SER A 184 26.38 24.72 -32.63
C SER A 184 27.83 24.80 -32.14
N LYS A 185 28.44 26.01 -32.22
CA LYS A 185 29.72 26.35 -31.59
C LYS A 185 29.71 26.12 -30.07
N LEU A 186 28.73 26.68 -29.35
CA LEU A 186 28.62 26.55 -27.89
C LEU A 186 28.18 25.13 -27.47
N ALA A 187 27.34 24.46 -28.28
CA ALA A 187 26.96 23.07 -28.09
C ALA A 187 28.19 22.13 -28.19
N TRP A 188 29.05 22.34 -29.19
CA TRP A 188 30.31 21.62 -29.35
C TRP A 188 31.30 21.91 -28.20
N ILE A 189 31.43 23.18 -27.76
CA ILE A 189 32.23 23.54 -26.58
C ILE A 189 31.72 22.82 -25.31
N LEU A 190 30.41 22.76 -25.09
CA LEU A 190 29.80 22.02 -23.98
C LEU A 190 30.11 20.52 -24.07
N GLY A 191 30.03 19.91 -25.26
CA GLY A 191 30.42 18.52 -25.49
C GLY A 191 31.90 18.26 -25.18
N LEU A 192 32.78 19.13 -25.67
CA LEU A 192 34.23 19.02 -25.46
C LEU A 192 34.61 19.23 -23.99
N TYR A 193 33.87 20.05 -23.24
CA TYR A 193 34.00 20.20 -21.80
C TYR A 193 33.46 18.98 -21.02
N ILE A 194 32.38 18.33 -21.49
CA ILE A 194 31.89 17.07 -20.89
C ILE A 194 32.96 15.97 -20.96
N ALA A 195 33.76 15.92 -22.03
CA ALA A 195 34.91 15.03 -22.15
C ALA A 195 36.13 15.54 -21.33
N GLU A 196 36.83 16.55 -21.85
CA GLU A 196 38.16 16.98 -21.38
C GLU A 196 38.13 18.19 -20.41
N GLY A 197 36.96 18.74 -20.12
CA GLY A 197 36.78 19.89 -19.23
C GLY A 197 37.02 19.60 -17.76
N ASN A 198 37.51 20.60 -17.02
CA ASN A 198 37.74 20.57 -15.57
C ASN A 198 37.39 21.95 -14.96
N PRO A 199 36.59 22.03 -13.88
CA PRO A 199 36.35 23.30 -13.20
C PRO A 199 37.58 23.72 -12.37
N THR A 200 37.97 25.00 -12.44
CA THR A 200 38.89 25.62 -11.47
C THR A 200 38.14 26.64 -10.63
N ASN A 201 38.79 27.38 -9.73
CA ASN A 201 38.12 28.40 -8.92
C ASN A 201 37.55 29.55 -9.80
N SER A 202 38.38 30.12 -10.69
CA SER A 202 38.04 31.30 -11.51
C SER A 202 37.58 30.99 -12.94
N ALA A 203 37.84 29.79 -13.46
CA ALA A 203 37.61 29.44 -14.86
C ALA A 203 37.06 28.03 -15.08
N TYR A 204 36.65 27.76 -16.32
CA TYR A 204 36.44 26.42 -16.86
C TYR A 204 37.64 26.06 -17.74
N GLN A 205 38.42 25.05 -17.34
CA GLN A 205 39.62 24.61 -18.06
C GLN A 205 39.25 23.51 -19.06
N ILE A 206 39.58 23.67 -20.34
CA ILE A 206 39.54 22.59 -21.35
C ILE A 206 40.98 22.26 -21.73
N SER A 207 41.33 20.97 -21.74
CA SER A 207 42.73 20.54 -21.72
C SER A 207 43.01 19.61 -22.91
N ILE A 208 43.61 20.14 -23.98
CA ILE A 208 43.62 19.54 -25.33
C ILE A 208 45.05 19.19 -25.76
N LYS A 209 45.23 18.04 -26.43
CA LYS A 209 46.47 17.65 -27.13
C LYS A 209 46.39 17.84 -28.65
N ASP A 210 45.24 17.56 -29.27
CA ASP A 210 45.08 17.64 -30.73
C ASP A 210 45.13 19.08 -31.26
N ARG A 211 45.94 19.31 -32.30
CA ARG A 211 46.16 20.64 -32.88
C ARG A 211 44.94 21.17 -33.65
N LYS A 212 44.19 20.31 -34.35
CA LYS A 212 43.02 20.73 -35.15
C LYS A 212 41.87 21.15 -34.24
N ILE A 213 41.57 20.33 -33.23
CA ILE A 213 40.53 20.60 -32.22
C ILE A 213 40.89 21.84 -31.41
N LYS A 214 42.17 22.01 -31.05
CA LYS A 214 42.65 23.24 -30.40
C LYS A 214 42.42 24.49 -31.26
N CYS A 215 42.83 24.47 -32.53
CA CYS A 215 42.61 25.58 -33.45
C CYS A 215 41.11 25.86 -33.70
N LYS A 216 40.26 24.83 -33.75
CA LYS A 216 38.80 24.99 -33.82
C LYS A 216 38.26 25.68 -32.56
N LEU A 217 38.74 25.31 -31.37
CA LEU A 217 38.30 25.91 -30.10
C LEU A 217 38.64 27.40 -30.04
N TYR A 218 39.90 27.82 -30.24
CA TYR A 218 40.25 29.26 -30.21
C TYR A 218 39.36 30.07 -31.15
N ARG A 219 39.21 29.63 -32.41
CA ARG A 219 38.35 30.31 -33.38
C ARG A 219 36.91 30.45 -32.88
N TYR A 220 36.34 29.42 -32.27
CA TYR A 220 34.98 29.48 -31.72
C TYR A 220 34.86 30.30 -30.43
N LEU A 221 35.95 30.57 -29.70
CA LEU A 221 35.95 31.50 -28.57
C LEU A 221 35.97 32.96 -29.07
N GLU A 222 36.83 33.27 -30.04
CA GLU A 222 36.85 34.59 -30.71
C GLU A 222 35.51 34.90 -31.38
N GLU A 223 34.99 33.98 -32.20
CA GLU A 223 33.70 34.11 -32.89
C GLU A 223 32.46 34.15 -31.97
N LEU A 224 32.64 33.94 -30.66
CA LEU A 224 31.59 34.07 -29.64
C LEU A 224 31.88 35.22 -28.64
N GLY A 225 32.99 35.96 -28.79
CA GLY A 225 33.39 37.02 -27.86
C GLY A 225 33.65 36.51 -26.43
N LEU A 226 34.06 35.25 -26.26
CA LEU A 226 34.29 34.64 -24.95
C LEU A 226 35.73 34.88 -24.52
N HIS A 227 35.93 35.61 -23.41
CA HIS A 227 37.28 35.83 -22.89
C HIS A 227 37.89 34.52 -22.35
N TYR A 228 39.13 34.25 -22.74
CA TYR A 228 39.93 33.12 -22.28
C TYR A 228 41.41 33.52 -22.09
N TRP A 229 42.17 32.62 -21.48
CA TRP A 229 43.63 32.59 -21.56
C TRP A 229 44.09 31.13 -21.68
N ASP A 230 45.33 30.88 -22.06
CA ASP A 230 45.85 29.52 -22.18
C ASP A 230 47.25 29.33 -21.60
N HIS A 231 47.62 28.06 -21.43
CA HIS A 231 48.92 27.63 -20.93
C HIS A 231 49.35 26.33 -21.63
N VAL A 232 50.59 26.29 -22.09
CA VAL A 232 51.15 25.15 -22.83
C VAL A 232 52.23 24.46 -21.99
N SER A 233 52.07 23.16 -21.76
CA SER A 233 53.07 22.34 -21.06
C SER A 233 53.10 20.92 -21.64
N HIS A 234 54.30 20.38 -21.88
CA HIS A 234 54.53 19.00 -22.34
C HIS A 234 53.56 18.52 -23.44
N HIS A 235 53.48 19.28 -24.54
CA HIS A 235 52.60 19.04 -25.70
C HIS A 235 51.08 19.01 -25.41
N LYS A 236 50.63 19.46 -24.23
CA LYS A 236 49.22 19.72 -23.90
C LYS A 236 48.99 21.22 -23.75
N THR A 237 47.88 21.73 -24.27
CA THR A 237 47.44 23.11 -24.03
C THR A 237 46.18 23.10 -23.18
N SER A 238 46.18 23.84 -22.08
CA SER A 238 45.00 24.11 -21.27
C SER A 238 44.49 25.50 -21.55
N ILE A 239 43.25 25.60 -22.01
CA ILE A 239 42.54 26.86 -22.29
C ILE A 239 41.54 27.08 -21.15
N PHE A 240 41.52 28.27 -20.57
CA PHE A 240 40.75 28.64 -19.38
C PHE A 240 39.73 29.71 -19.75
N LEU A 241 38.44 29.38 -19.65
CA LEU A 241 37.33 30.29 -19.95
C LEU A 241 36.91 31.03 -18.67
N TYR A 242 36.88 32.37 -18.67
CA TYR A 242 36.46 33.14 -17.49
C TYR A 242 34.99 32.86 -17.13
N LYS A 243 34.72 32.46 -15.89
CA LYS A 243 33.35 32.12 -15.41
C LYS A 243 32.32 33.25 -15.48
N LYS A 244 32.73 34.50 -15.75
CA LYS A 244 31.85 35.69 -15.73
C LYS A 244 30.85 35.76 -16.90
N HIS A 245 31.02 34.98 -17.97
CA HIS A 245 30.04 34.94 -19.07
C HIS A 245 28.86 34.02 -18.75
N TYR A 246 27.64 34.58 -18.72
CA TYR A 246 26.39 33.85 -18.45
C TYR A 246 26.15 32.66 -19.40
N MET A 247 26.63 32.74 -20.65
CA MET A 247 26.55 31.66 -21.64
C MET A 247 27.29 30.37 -21.23
N LEU A 248 28.14 30.44 -20.20
CA LEU A 248 28.91 29.33 -19.65
C LEU A 248 28.24 28.67 -18.42
N GLU A 249 27.03 29.10 -18.02
CA GLU A 249 26.25 28.49 -16.92
C GLU A 249 26.08 26.95 -17.07
N PRO A 250 25.88 26.37 -18.27
CA PRO A 250 25.78 24.91 -18.42
C PRO A 250 27.07 24.15 -18.07
N LEU A 251 28.25 24.78 -18.21
CA LEU A 251 29.54 24.17 -17.89
C LEU A 251 29.72 23.99 -16.37
N GLY A 252 29.14 24.90 -15.57
CA GLY A 252 29.18 24.86 -14.11
C GLY A 252 28.43 23.69 -13.47
N LYS A 253 27.75 22.86 -14.27
CA LYS A 253 26.96 21.70 -13.83
C LYS A 253 27.63 20.37 -14.17
N VAL A 254 28.86 20.40 -14.69
CA VAL A 254 29.62 19.21 -15.10
C VAL A 254 31.01 19.21 -14.45
N ASP A 255 31.33 18.12 -13.77
CA ASP A 255 32.61 17.84 -13.10
C ASP A 255 33.37 16.74 -13.85
N LYS A 256 34.70 16.84 -13.95
CA LYS A 256 35.53 15.86 -14.67
C LYS A 256 35.55 14.48 -14.01
N TYR A 257 35.41 14.42 -12.68
CA TYR A 257 35.63 13.20 -11.89
C TYR A 257 34.32 12.53 -11.42
N ALA A 258 33.16 13.10 -11.77
CA ALA A 258 31.88 12.49 -11.45
C ALA A 258 31.66 11.16 -12.21
N GLU A 259 31.53 10.05 -11.48
CA GLU A 259 31.11 8.74 -12.04
C GLU A 259 29.76 8.82 -12.79
N ASN A 260 28.98 9.87 -12.50
CA ASN A 260 27.65 10.12 -13.05
C ASN A 260 27.61 11.33 -14.02
N LYS A 261 28.70 11.62 -14.76
CA LYS A 261 28.65 12.58 -15.91
C LYS A 261 27.43 12.28 -16.79
N ASN A 262 26.75 13.31 -17.26
CA ASN A 262 25.60 13.21 -18.16
C ASN A 262 25.60 14.38 -19.15
N ILE A 263 24.80 14.26 -20.22
CA ILE A 263 24.38 15.45 -20.98
C ILE A 263 23.37 16.20 -20.11
N PRO A 264 23.55 17.50 -19.83
CA PRO A 264 22.66 18.28 -18.96
C PRO A 264 21.19 18.19 -19.41
N TYR A 265 20.29 17.94 -18.46
CA TYR A 265 18.87 17.69 -18.74
C TYR A 265 18.12 18.97 -19.12
N TYR A 266 18.23 19.35 -20.40
CA TYR A 266 17.51 20.47 -21.02
C TYR A 266 16.70 19.98 -22.23
N PRO A 267 15.58 20.65 -22.56
CA PRO A 267 14.79 20.38 -23.76
C PRO A 267 15.47 20.95 -25.03
N PHE A 268 16.67 20.45 -25.33
CA PHE A 268 17.43 20.76 -26.55
C PHE A 268 16.87 20.08 -27.79
N SER A 269 17.06 20.69 -28.95
CA SER A 269 16.72 20.09 -30.25
C SER A 269 17.63 18.91 -30.61
N LEU A 270 17.16 18.01 -31.48
CA LEU A 270 17.93 16.82 -31.90
C LEU A 270 19.31 17.17 -32.47
N GLN A 271 19.38 18.19 -33.34
CA GLN A 271 20.68 18.65 -33.87
C GLN A 271 21.58 19.20 -32.75
N THR A 272 21.02 19.90 -31.76
CA THR A 272 21.80 20.39 -30.60
C THR A 272 22.37 19.23 -29.77
N TYR A 273 21.65 18.10 -29.65
CA TYR A 273 22.22 16.88 -29.07
C TYR A 273 23.36 16.32 -29.92
N PHE A 274 23.25 16.28 -31.25
CA PHE A 274 24.34 15.85 -32.13
C PHE A 274 25.54 16.81 -32.13
N ASP A 275 25.33 18.12 -32.03
CA ASP A 275 26.40 19.12 -31.89
C ASP A 275 27.15 18.93 -30.54
N ILE A 276 26.45 18.61 -29.44
CA ILE A 276 27.06 18.22 -28.15
C ILE A 276 27.82 16.89 -28.27
N ILE A 277 27.21 15.86 -28.85
CA ILE A 277 27.84 14.54 -29.03
C ILE A 277 29.09 14.66 -29.91
N SER A 278 29.09 15.55 -30.91
CA SER A 278 30.26 15.86 -31.74
C SER A 278 31.44 16.40 -30.92
N GLY A 279 31.19 17.26 -29.93
CA GLY A 279 32.22 17.72 -29.00
C GLY A 279 32.74 16.61 -28.07
N ILE A 280 31.86 15.70 -27.63
CA ILE A 280 32.25 14.53 -26.84
C ILE A 280 33.12 13.57 -27.67
N ILE A 281 32.79 13.36 -28.95
CA ILE A 281 33.58 12.55 -29.89
C ILE A 281 34.95 13.20 -30.11
N ASP A 282 35.02 14.50 -30.35
CA ASP A 282 36.29 15.23 -30.50
C ASP A 282 37.14 15.18 -29.22
N GLY A 283 36.53 15.08 -28.04
CA GLY A 283 37.21 14.70 -26.79
C GLY A 283 37.53 13.20 -26.72
N ASP A 284 36.64 12.44 -26.08
CA ASP A 284 36.82 11.04 -25.64
C ASP A 284 36.71 9.98 -26.77
N GLY A 285 36.35 10.37 -27.99
CA GLY A 285 36.16 9.46 -29.12
C GLY A 285 37.46 9.02 -29.81
N THR A 286 37.56 7.73 -30.15
CA THR A 286 38.59 7.19 -31.06
C THR A 286 37.93 6.85 -32.40
N ARG A 287 38.57 7.19 -33.52
CA ARG A 287 38.16 6.82 -34.88
C ARG A 287 39.06 5.71 -35.42
N GLN A 288 38.46 4.71 -36.05
CA GLN A 288 39.14 3.62 -36.76
C GLN A 288 38.50 3.49 -38.16
N ASP A 289 39.31 3.45 -39.21
CA ASP A 289 38.87 3.50 -40.62
C ASP A 289 39.32 2.22 -41.37
N ASP A 290 39.04 1.05 -40.78
CA ASP A 290 39.52 -0.24 -41.30
C ASP A 290 38.63 -0.74 -42.47
N TYR A 291 37.44 -1.25 -42.14
CA TYR A 291 36.44 -1.74 -43.12
C TYR A 291 35.21 -0.83 -43.26
N ALA A 292 35.03 0.06 -42.28
CA ALA A 292 34.06 1.13 -42.20
C ALA A 292 34.57 2.11 -41.13
N THR A 293 34.08 3.36 -41.13
CA THR A 293 34.44 4.35 -40.11
C THR A 293 33.75 4.01 -38.78
N GLU A 294 34.45 3.30 -37.88
CA GLU A 294 34.04 3.05 -36.50
C GLU A 294 34.44 4.24 -35.61
N ILE A 295 33.51 4.68 -34.77
CA ILE A 295 33.76 5.60 -33.66
C ILE A 295 33.52 4.88 -32.34
N VAL A 296 34.49 4.96 -31.43
CA VAL A 296 34.43 4.40 -30.09
C VAL A 296 34.54 5.52 -29.06
N ILE A 297 33.46 5.77 -28.31
CA ILE A 297 33.49 6.68 -27.15
C ILE A 297 33.70 5.83 -25.90
N ALA A 298 34.78 6.09 -25.16
CA ALA A 298 35.09 5.40 -23.91
C ALA A 298 34.85 6.34 -22.71
N SER A 299 34.04 5.92 -21.73
CA SER A 299 33.76 6.72 -20.54
C SER A 299 33.47 5.86 -19.31
N LYS A 300 33.79 6.38 -18.11
CA LYS A 300 33.41 5.72 -16.85
C LYS A 300 31.92 5.90 -16.52
N SER A 301 31.24 6.90 -17.08
CA SER A 301 29.80 7.08 -16.89
C SER A 301 28.99 6.19 -17.82
N TYR A 302 28.36 5.16 -17.25
CA TYR A 302 27.33 4.36 -17.93
C TYR A 302 26.14 5.22 -18.39
N THR A 303 25.73 6.17 -17.55
CA THR A 303 24.59 7.07 -17.81
C THR A 303 24.82 7.93 -19.05
N LEU A 304 26.04 8.46 -19.24
CA LEU A 304 26.38 9.26 -20.42
C LEU A 304 26.25 8.45 -21.70
N LEU A 305 26.84 7.24 -21.74
CA LEU A 305 26.82 6.42 -22.94
C LEU A 305 25.43 5.82 -23.23
N GLN A 306 24.61 5.58 -22.20
CA GLN A 306 23.19 5.21 -22.40
C GLN A 306 22.36 6.37 -22.97
N GLN A 307 22.58 7.62 -22.54
CA GLN A 307 21.93 8.79 -23.17
C GLN A 307 22.28 8.88 -24.66
N ILE A 308 23.54 8.66 -25.03
CA ILE A 308 23.99 8.70 -26.44
C ILE A 308 23.39 7.52 -27.23
N LYS A 309 23.42 6.30 -26.69
CA LYS A 309 22.82 5.10 -27.30
C LYS A 309 21.33 5.31 -27.64
N ILE A 310 20.56 5.89 -26.73
CA ILE A 310 19.13 6.19 -26.95
C ILE A 310 18.92 7.20 -28.10
N VAL A 311 19.76 8.23 -28.21
CA VAL A 311 19.71 9.20 -29.33
C VAL A 311 20.02 8.50 -30.66
N PHE A 312 20.98 7.59 -30.67
CA PHE A 312 21.37 6.82 -31.86
C PHE A 312 20.30 5.81 -32.30
N GLU A 313 19.70 5.05 -31.38
CA GLU A 313 18.58 4.15 -31.67
C GLU A 313 17.38 4.89 -32.28
N LYS A 314 17.09 6.10 -31.78
CA LYS A 314 16.01 6.96 -32.29
C LYS A 314 16.23 7.47 -33.73
N VAL A 315 17.47 7.52 -34.22
CA VAL A 315 17.79 7.83 -35.63
C VAL A 315 18.33 6.62 -36.43
N ARG A 316 18.26 5.41 -35.87
CA ARG A 316 18.77 4.16 -36.46
C ARG A 316 20.29 4.10 -36.71
N ILE A 317 21.11 4.88 -35.99
CA ILE A 317 22.58 4.69 -35.98
C ILE A 317 22.88 3.37 -35.25
N PRO A 318 23.48 2.35 -35.89
CA PRO A 318 23.78 1.07 -35.24
C PRO A 318 24.89 1.27 -34.19
N CYS A 319 24.62 0.90 -32.95
CA CYS A 319 25.57 1.07 -31.85
C CYS A 319 25.52 -0.09 -30.84
N SER A 320 26.67 -0.41 -30.24
CA SER A 320 26.78 -1.40 -29.17
C SER A 320 27.54 -0.83 -27.97
N LEU A 321 26.97 -1.01 -26.78
CA LEU A 321 27.57 -0.59 -25.51
C LEU A 321 28.15 -1.82 -24.81
N ARG A 322 29.45 -1.83 -24.56
CA ARG A 322 30.16 -2.89 -23.83
C ARG A 322 30.88 -2.32 -22.62
N TYR A 323 31.18 -3.17 -21.64
CA TYR A 323 31.99 -2.82 -20.47
C TYR A 323 33.23 -3.74 -20.46
N SER A 324 34.42 -3.14 -20.45
CA SER A 324 35.71 -3.86 -20.40
C SER A 324 36.73 -2.96 -19.71
N ASP A 325 37.80 -3.53 -19.14
CA ASP A 325 38.95 -2.75 -18.65
C ASP A 325 38.58 -1.64 -17.63
N ASN A 326 37.51 -1.89 -16.86
CA ASN A 326 36.91 -0.96 -15.89
C ASN A 326 36.37 0.37 -16.50
N ILE A 327 36.00 0.35 -17.78
CA ILE A 327 35.40 1.48 -18.52
C ILE A 327 34.27 1.01 -19.45
N TYR A 328 33.27 1.86 -19.71
CA TYR A 328 32.24 1.59 -20.70
C TYR A 328 32.68 2.11 -22.07
N LYS A 329 32.39 1.36 -23.13
CA LYS A 329 32.75 1.68 -24.51
C LYS A 329 31.52 1.58 -25.41
N LEU A 330 31.11 2.69 -25.99
CA LEU A 330 30.05 2.75 -27.00
C LEU A 330 30.71 2.75 -28.38
N ARG A 331 30.54 1.67 -29.14
CA ARG A 331 30.98 1.54 -30.54
C ARG A 331 29.81 1.81 -31.49
N PHE A 332 30.03 2.54 -32.56
CA PHE A 332 29.06 2.80 -33.62
C PHE A 332 29.75 3.14 -34.94
N TYR A 333 29.05 3.00 -36.05
CA TYR A 333 29.59 3.26 -37.39
C TYR A 333 28.95 4.50 -38.01
N ILE A 334 29.74 5.28 -38.74
CA ILE A 334 29.27 6.42 -39.53
C ILE A 334 28.97 5.96 -40.96
N THR A 335 27.85 6.42 -41.50
CA THR A 335 27.42 6.23 -42.89
C THR A 335 27.29 7.57 -43.61
N GLU A 336 27.28 7.57 -44.95
CA GLU A 336 27.06 8.80 -45.74
C GLU A 336 25.73 9.51 -45.38
N GLU A 337 24.72 8.77 -44.91
CA GLU A 337 23.44 9.30 -44.42
C GLU A 337 23.51 9.94 -43.02
N THR A 338 24.45 9.50 -42.17
CA THR A 338 24.52 9.88 -40.75
C THR A 338 25.68 10.83 -40.42
N GLU A 339 26.73 10.89 -41.26
CA GLU A 339 27.79 11.90 -41.23
C GLU A 339 27.26 13.35 -41.09
N PRO A 340 26.21 13.80 -41.82
CA PRO A 340 25.73 15.19 -41.73
C PRO A 340 25.16 15.60 -40.37
N LEU A 341 24.75 14.63 -39.53
CA LEU A 341 24.32 14.90 -38.15
C LEU A 341 25.49 15.37 -37.29
N PHE A 342 26.69 14.78 -37.49
CA PHE A 342 27.91 15.06 -36.74
C PHE A 342 28.76 16.19 -37.35
N ARG A 343 28.12 17.14 -38.05
CA ARG A 343 28.74 18.29 -38.74
C ARG A 343 29.74 19.12 -37.93
N GLU A 344 29.67 19.04 -36.60
CA GLU A 344 30.59 19.74 -35.69
C GLU A 344 31.82 18.91 -35.27
N SER A 345 31.92 17.63 -35.58
CA SER A 345 33.06 16.80 -35.18
C SER A 345 34.21 16.87 -36.19
N VAL A 346 35.36 17.34 -35.73
CA VAL A 346 36.64 17.36 -36.48
C VAL A 346 37.16 15.94 -36.74
N LYS A 347 36.80 14.96 -35.89
CA LYS A 347 37.14 13.54 -36.11
C LYS A 347 36.24 12.89 -37.15
N ILE A 348 34.99 13.32 -37.32
CA ILE A 348 34.07 12.72 -38.31
C ILE A 348 34.15 13.42 -39.68
N SER A 349 34.49 14.72 -39.76
CA SER A 349 34.45 15.58 -40.96
C SER A 349 35.46 15.24 -42.09
N SER A 350 35.72 13.97 -42.36
CA SER A 350 36.48 13.48 -43.50
C SER A 350 35.83 12.20 -44.01
N LYS A 351 35.41 12.26 -45.29
CA LYS A 351 34.61 11.26 -46.03
C LYS A 351 34.82 9.82 -45.49
N PRO A 352 33.77 9.15 -44.97
CA PRO A 352 33.92 7.83 -44.39
C PRO A 352 34.35 6.79 -45.44
N VAL A 353 34.99 5.72 -44.98
CA VAL A 353 35.42 4.62 -45.85
C VAL A 353 34.19 3.92 -46.44
N LYS A 354 34.15 3.75 -47.77
CA LYS A 354 32.98 3.18 -48.46
C LYS A 354 32.75 1.73 -48.04
N TYR A 355 31.50 1.46 -47.68
CA TYR A 355 31.00 0.19 -47.15
C TYR A 355 31.40 -1.02 -48.02
N TYR A 356 32.09 -1.99 -47.41
CA TYR A 356 32.40 -3.26 -48.07
C TYR A 356 31.14 -4.12 -48.17
N LYS A 357 30.79 -4.65 -49.35
CA LYS A 357 29.53 -5.39 -49.61
C LYS A 357 29.29 -6.59 -48.67
N GLY A 358 30.33 -7.16 -48.08
CA GLY A 358 30.23 -8.23 -47.08
C GLY A 358 29.49 -7.83 -45.79
N ALA A 359 29.38 -6.54 -45.48
CA ALA A 359 28.64 -6.05 -44.31
C ALA A 359 27.13 -6.37 -44.37
N ASN A 360 26.58 -6.67 -45.56
CA ASN A 360 25.20 -7.16 -45.72
C ASN A 360 24.95 -8.49 -45.00
N ASN A 361 26.00 -9.25 -44.65
CA ASN A 361 25.90 -10.50 -43.89
C ASN A 361 26.11 -10.34 -42.37
N LEU A 362 26.22 -9.12 -41.84
CA LEU A 362 26.13 -8.86 -40.39
C LEU A 362 24.68 -8.93 -39.90
N ASN A 363 24.08 -10.11 -40.03
CA ASN A 363 22.73 -10.44 -39.57
C ASN A 363 22.65 -10.42 -38.03
N TYR A 364 22.46 -9.22 -37.48
CA TYR A 364 21.92 -9.01 -36.13
C TYR A 364 20.43 -8.63 -36.16
N TYR A 365 19.73 -9.01 -37.23
CA TYR A 365 18.29 -9.24 -37.19
C TYR A 365 18.01 -10.54 -36.45
N SER A 366 17.40 -10.48 -35.28
CA SER A 366 16.62 -11.63 -34.82
C SER A 366 15.42 -11.76 -35.76
N PRO A 367 15.16 -12.94 -36.36
CA PRO A 367 13.90 -13.17 -37.05
C PRO A 367 12.75 -13.01 -36.05
N ALA A 368 11.57 -12.61 -36.53
CA ALA A 368 10.44 -12.33 -35.66
C ALA A 368 9.90 -13.61 -34.99
N PRO A 369 9.57 -13.56 -33.69
CA PRO A 369 9.32 -14.74 -32.89
C PRO A 369 8.03 -15.48 -33.32
N ARG A 370 8.09 -16.81 -33.27
CA ARG A 370 7.05 -17.74 -33.76
C ARG A 370 6.24 -18.30 -32.61
N VAL A 371 4.93 -18.40 -32.77
CA VAL A 371 4.05 -19.07 -31.81
C VAL A 371 4.41 -20.56 -31.69
N VAL A 372 4.75 -21.01 -30.48
CA VAL A 372 5.00 -22.42 -30.15
C VAL A 372 3.92 -23.05 -29.27
N LYS A 373 3.07 -22.25 -28.61
CA LYS A 373 1.98 -22.74 -27.73
C LYS A 373 0.84 -21.71 -27.62
N ILE A 374 -0.40 -22.17 -27.43
CA ILE A 374 -1.60 -21.34 -27.18
C ILE A 374 -2.49 -22.03 -26.12
N GLU A 375 -3.04 -21.26 -25.17
CA GLU A 375 -3.83 -21.66 -24.00
C GLU A 375 -4.93 -20.61 -23.68
N ARG A 376 -5.94 -20.88 -22.81
CA ARG A 376 -6.99 -19.91 -22.37
C ARG A 376 -6.82 -19.47 -20.91
N ILE A 377 -7.16 -18.21 -20.58
CA ILE A 377 -7.02 -17.56 -19.25
C ILE A 377 -8.03 -16.40 -19.04
N GLU A 378 -7.96 -15.64 -17.92
CA GLU A 378 -9.07 -14.80 -17.41
C GLU A 378 -8.62 -13.38 -16.94
N TRP A 379 -9.49 -12.36 -16.94
CA TRP A 379 -9.12 -10.91 -16.82
C TRP A 379 -9.53 -10.17 -15.53
N LYS A 380 -8.78 -9.09 -15.15
CA LYS A 380 -8.99 -8.32 -13.87
C LYS A 380 -8.70 -6.78 -13.91
N GLY A 381 -9.49 -5.97 -14.64
CA GLY A 381 -9.89 -4.58 -14.25
C GLY A 381 -9.05 -3.31 -14.63
N ARG A 382 -9.71 -2.25 -15.17
CA ARG A 382 -9.59 -0.80 -14.78
C ARG A 382 -10.62 0.11 -15.48
N ASP A 383 -10.50 1.40 -15.13
CA ASP A 383 -11.42 2.50 -15.34
C ASP A 383 -10.72 3.83 -14.78
N VAL A 384 -10.70 5.13 -15.26
CA VAL A 384 -10.96 5.93 -16.51
C VAL A 384 -11.79 7.29 -16.26
N TYR A 385 -12.26 8.19 -17.20
CA TYR A 385 -13.11 9.46 -17.01
C TYR A 385 -13.98 10.04 -18.24
N ASP A 386 -15.31 10.33 -18.24
CA ASP A 386 -16.17 10.71 -19.45
C ASP A 386 -15.99 12.14 -20.06
N ILE A 387 -16.46 12.32 -21.31
CA ILE A 387 -16.92 13.59 -21.95
C ILE A 387 -18.28 13.41 -22.68
N THR A 388 -19.09 14.47 -22.85
CA THR A 388 -20.31 14.49 -23.69
C THR A 388 -20.12 15.39 -24.90
N THR A 389 -20.71 15.05 -26.04
CA THR A 389 -20.65 15.82 -27.29
C THR A 389 -22.04 16.19 -27.81
N GLU A 390 -22.09 17.01 -28.85
CA GLU A 390 -23.32 17.32 -29.63
C GLU A 390 -24.03 16.08 -30.19
N THR A 391 -23.32 14.94 -30.25
CA THR A 391 -23.80 13.65 -30.78
C THR A 391 -23.92 12.54 -29.73
N GLY A 392 -23.64 12.82 -28.44
CA GLY A 392 -23.87 11.88 -27.32
C GLY A 392 -22.70 11.75 -26.34
N THR A 393 -22.86 10.88 -25.32
CA THR A 393 -21.84 10.71 -24.26
C THR A 393 -20.79 9.64 -24.58
N PHE A 394 -19.54 10.04 -24.41
CA PHE A 394 -18.29 9.28 -24.46
C PHE A 394 -17.93 8.84 -23.02
N THR A 395 -18.40 7.67 -22.57
CA THR A 395 -18.24 7.28 -21.16
C THR A 395 -16.91 6.60 -20.83
N SER A 396 -16.42 6.83 -19.61
CA SER A 396 -15.05 6.65 -19.14
C SER A 396 -15.01 6.94 -17.59
N VAL A 397 -14.33 6.12 -16.79
CA VAL A 397 -14.90 5.62 -15.50
C VAL A 397 -14.05 5.85 -14.19
N GLY A 398 -14.30 6.75 -13.21
CA GLY A 398 -13.31 7.08 -12.13
C GLY A 398 -13.62 6.70 -10.65
N LEU A 399 -12.73 5.98 -9.91
CA LEU A 399 -12.81 5.70 -8.42
C LEU A 399 -11.41 5.46 -7.76
N LYS A 400 -11.42 5.28 -6.42
CA LYS A 400 -10.43 5.81 -5.46
C LYS A 400 -10.55 5.17 -4.03
N LEU A 401 -9.70 4.28 -3.44
CA LEU A 401 -10.06 3.47 -2.21
C LEU A 401 -8.96 2.51 -1.54
N HIS A 402 -9.17 1.85 -0.35
CA HIS A 402 -8.62 2.11 1.03
C HIS A 402 -8.18 0.87 1.91
N ASN A 403 -7.84 1.02 3.23
CA ASN A 403 -7.00 0.10 4.08
C ASN A 403 -7.68 -1.15 4.68
N CYS A 404 -8.76 -0.97 5.46
CA CYS A 404 -9.54 -2.04 6.11
C CYS A 404 -11.04 -1.74 5.97
N SER A 405 -11.91 -2.76 5.95
CA SER A 405 -13.33 -2.60 5.62
C SER A 405 -14.26 -3.26 6.61
N GLY A 406 -15.31 -2.54 7.00
CA GLY A 406 -16.57 -3.14 7.40
C GLY A 406 -17.55 -3.15 6.23
N HIS A 407 -18.04 -4.34 5.87
CA HIS A 407 -18.90 -4.60 4.73
C HIS A 407 -20.37 -4.71 5.16
N ASN A 408 -21.29 -4.31 4.29
CA ASN A 408 -22.73 -4.43 4.53
C ASN A 408 -23.20 -5.83 4.09
N LEU A 409 -23.62 -6.67 5.05
CA LEU A 409 -24.09 -8.03 4.75
C LEU A 409 -25.45 -8.02 4.06
N ARG A 410 -26.38 -7.13 4.44
CA ARG A 410 -27.70 -7.01 3.79
C ARG A 410 -27.57 -6.63 2.31
N VAL A 411 -26.58 -5.83 1.92
CA VAL A 411 -26.27 -5.49 0.52
C VAL A 411 -25.79 -6.71 -0.26
N LEU A 412 -24.98 -7.59 0.34
CA LEU A 412 -24.60 -8.87 -0.25
C LEU A 412 -25.82 -9.80 -0.42
N LEU A 413 -26.67 -9.92 0.62
CA LEU A 413 -27.90 -10.72 0.56
C LEU A 413 -28.94 -10.17 -0.45
N LEU A 414 -28.96 -8.86 -0.69
CA LEU A 414 -29.80 -8.21 -1.71
C LEU A 414 -29.26 -8.34 -3.15
N ASN A 415 -27.94 -8.20 -3.35
CA ASN A 415 -27.34 -8.01 -4.68
C ASN A 415 -26.50 -9.19 -5.19
N GLY A 416 -26.22 -10.17 -4.34
CA GLY A 416 -25.22 -11.20 -4.60
C GLY A 416 -23.80 -10.62 -4.64
N MET A 417 -22.87 -11.43 -5.14
CA MET A 417 -21.43 -11.10 -5.17
C MET A 417 -20.94 -10.92 -6.61
N LYS A 418 -20.40 -9.74 -6.93
CA LYS A 418 -19.88 -9.43 -8.27
C LYS A 418 -18.35 -9.47 -8.25
N THR A 419 -17.73 -10.42 -8.97
CA THR A 419 -16.27 -10.50 -9.09
C THR A 419 -15.84 -10.31 -10.55
N PRO A 420 -14.55 -10.03 -10.83
CA PRO A 420 -14.08 -9.87 -12.20
C PRO A 420 -14.24 -11.09 -13.11
N THR A 421 -14.50 -12.24 -12.50
CA THR A 421 -14.44 -13.58 -13.11
C THR A 421 -15.80 -14.26 -13.10
N VAL A 422 -16.62 -14.02 -12.06
CA VAL A 422 -17.94 -14.62 -11.90
C VAL A 422 -18.89 -13.68 -11.16
N TYR A 423 -20.17 -13.72 -11.55
CA TYR A 423 -21.25 -13.05 -10.84
C TYR A 423 -22.08 -14.11 -10.11
N SER A 424 -22.17 -14.01 -8.79
CA SER A 424 -23.05 -14.84 -7.97
C SER A 424 -24.37 -14.10 -7.77
N ALA A 425 -25.49 -14.79 -8.02
CA ALA A 425 -26.83 -14.27 -7.72
C ALA A 425 -27.04 -14.18 -6.19
N PRO A 426 -27.97 -13.35 -5.71
CA PRO A 426 -28.36 -13.31 -4.29
C PRO A 426 -28.65 -14.70 -3.70
N ALA A 427 -28.14 -14.95 -2.49
CA ALA A 427 -28.29 -16.24 -1.82
C ALA A 427 -29.76 -16.55 -1.46
N LYS A 428 -30.21 -17.78 -1.74
CA LYS A 428 -31.56 -18.28 -1.39
C LYS A 428 -31.57 -19.20 -0.17
N HIS A 429 -30.43 -19.78 0.18
CA HIS A 429 -30.26 -20.78 1.22
C HIS A 429 -29.09 -20.38 2.13
N LEU A 430 -29.12 -20.78 3.41
CA LEU A 430 -28.08 -20.44 4.40
C LEU A 430 -26.68 -20.83 3.90
N SER A 431 -26.56 -22.01 3.30
CA SER A 431 -25.29 -22.52 2.77
C SER A 431 -24.70 -21.61 1.69
N SER A 432 -25.54 -21.11 0.79
CA SER A 432 -25.16 -20.16 -0.26
C SER A 432 -24.80 -18.78 0.31
N ALA A 433 -25.48 -18.34 1.38
CA ALA A 433 -25.17 -17.08 2.06
C ALA A 433 -23.80 -17.15 2.75
N VAL A 434 -23.54 -18.24 3.48
CA VAL A 434 -22.26 -18.54 4.13
C VAL A 434 -21.13 -18.62 3.08
N ASP A 435 -21.35 -19.32 1.96
CA ASP A 435 -20.34 -19.42 0.89
C ASP A 435 -20.07 -18.06 0.22
N GLN A 436 -21.09 -17.22 0.03
CA GLN A 436 -20.90 -15.85 -0.47
C GLN A 436 -20.16 -14.95 0.53
N MET A 437 -20.43 -15.06 1.83
CA MET A 437 -19.68 -14.33 2.86
C MET A 437 -18.20 -14.72 2.89
N MET A 438 -17.89 -16.02 2.85
CA MET A 438 -16.50 -16.50 2.79
C MET A 438 -15.78 -15.97 1.55
N ASN A 439 -16.40 -16.12 0.38
CA ASN A 439 -15.82 -15.63 -0.88
C ASN A 439 -15.66 -14.10 -0.90
N TRP A 440 -16.59 -13.34 -0.32
CA TRP A 440 -16.46 -11.88 -0.18
C TRP A 440 -15.27 -11.49 0.70
N ILE A 441 -15.08 -12.16 1.84
CA ILE A 441 -13.93 -11.96 2.72
C ILE A 441 -12.63 -12.33 2.00
N TYR A 442 -12.61 -13.47 1.30
CA TYR A 442 -11.45 -13.93 0.53
C TYR A 442 -11.07 -12.97 -0.60
N MET A 443 -12.03 -12.45 -1.36
CA MET A 443 -11.77 -11.50 -2.44
C MET A 443 -11.33 -10.14 -1.88
N SER A 444 -12.02 -9.61 -0.86
CA SER A 444 -11.65 -8.34 -0.25
C SER A 444 -10.28 -8.37 0.44
N GLN A 445 -9.87 -9.44 1.15
CA GLN A 445 -8.55 -9.47 1.83
C GLN A 445 -7.31 -9.42 0.90
N LEU A 446 -7.50 -9.66 -0.40
CA LEU A 446 -6.46 -9.52 -1.44
C LEU A 446 -6.33 -8.06 -1.87
N GLU A 447 -7.47 -7.38 -1.91
CA GLU A 447 -7.57 -5.99 -2.29
C GLU A 447 -7.20 -5.09 -1.10
N PHE A 448 -7.54 -5.44 0.15
CA PHE A 448 -7.33 -4.67 1.39
C PHE A 448 -6.11 -5.12 2.23
N ALA A 449 -5.59 -4.22 3.09
CA ALA A 449 -4.41 -4.47 3.92
C ALA A 449 -4.76 -4.96 5.35
N GLY A 450 -5.81 -4.40 5.97
CA GLY A 450 -6.31 -4.79 7.30
C GLY A 450 -7.51 -5.75 7.26
N ALA A 451 -8.26 -5.80 8.37
CA ALA A 451 -9.36 -6.76 8.52
C ALA A 451 -10.61 -6.45 7.67
N GLN A 452 -11.38 -7.50 7.44
CA GLN A 452 -12.66 -7.52 6.72
C GLN A 452 -13.76 -7.89 7.72
N ALA A 453 -14.68 -6.97 7.99
CA ALA A 453 -15.78 -7.19 8.93
C ALA A 453 -17.12 -7.36 8.22
N PHE A 454 -18.00 -8.18 8.78
CA PHE A 454 -19.45 -8.11 8.58
C PHE A 454 -20.10 -7.86 9.93
N ASN A 455 -21.21 -7.12 9.95
CA ASN A 455 -22.00 -6.91 11.16
C ASN A 455 -23.29 -7.71 11.09
N ASP A 456 -23.89 -7.89 12.26
CA ASP A 456 -25.25 -8.43 12.45
C ASP A 456 -25.41 -9.81 11.79
N VAL A 457 -24.38 -10.65 11.95
CA VAL A 457 -24.23 -11.92 11.23
C VAL A 457 -25.21 -12.97 11.72
N ASP A 458 -25.52 -12.95 13.02
CA ASP A 458 -26.64 -13.65 13.64
C ASP A 458 -27.96 -13.16 13.05
N THR A 459 -28.28 -11.87 13.20
CA THR A 459 -29.58 -11.30 12.83
C THR A 459 -29.88 -11.44 11.33
N LEU A 460 -28.91 -11.18 10.45
CA LEU A 460 -29.12 -11.15 9.00
C LEU A 460 -29.10 -12.54 8.34
N LEU A 461 -28.56 -13.57 9.00
CA LEU A 461 -28.63 -14.96 8.52
C LEU A 461 -29.80 -15.75 9.13
N ALA A 462 -30.33 -15.32 10.29
CA ALA A 462 -31.44 -15.98 10.98
C ALA A 462 -32.66 -16.34 10.08
N PRO A 463 -33.13 -15.48 9.14
CA PRO A 463 -34.28 -15.81 8.30
C PRO A 463 -34.09 -17.05 7.41
N PHE A 464 -32.85 -17.36 7.00
CA PHE A 464 -32.57 -18.53 6.17
C PHE A 464 -32.81 -19.85 6.92
N ILE A 465 -32.65 -19.88 8.25
CA ILE A 465 -32.86 -21.09 9.07
C ILE A 465 -34.33 -21.52 9.01
N ARG A 466 -35.26 -20.57 9.15
CA ARG A 466 -36.70 -20.81 9.05
C ARG A 466 -37.13 -21.14 7.61
N HIS A 467 -36.56 -20.45 6.62
CA HIS A 467 -36.84 -20.67 5.20
C HIS A 467 -36.43 -22.08 4.73
N ASP A 468 -35.20 -22.48 5.04
CA ASP A 468 -34.64 -23.79 4.69
C ASP A 468 -35.09 -24.91 5.67
N ARG A 469 -35.84 -24.56 6.73
CA ARG A 469 -36.33 -25.46 7.80
C ARG A 469 -35.21 -26.28 8.46
N LEU A 470 -34.09 -25.62 8.77
CA LEU A 470 -32.88 -26.29 9.24
C LEU A 470 -32.99 -26.73 10.71
N SER A 471 -32.52 -27.94 10.99
CA SER A 471 -32.23 -28.37 12.36
C SER A 471 -30.96 -27.70 12.89
N TYR A 472 -30.83 -27.58 14.21
CA TYR A 472 -29.61 -27.05 14.86
C TYR A 472 -28.32 -27.71 14.36
N ARG A 473 -28.35 -29.03 14.09
CA ARG A 473 -27.20 -29.77 13.55
C ARG A 473 -26.75 -29.24 12.18
N GLN A 474 -27.69 -28.83 11.32
CA GLN A 474 -27.37 -28.25 10.02
C GLN A 474 -26.85 -26.82 10.16
N VAL A 475 -27.45 -26.01 11.05
CA VAL A 475 -26.97 -24.65 11.35
C VAL A 475 -25.54 -24.68 11.90
N LYS A 476 -25.26 -25.56 12.87
CA LYS A 476 -23.90 -25.77 13.40
C LYS A 476 -22.94 -26.29 12.33
N GLN A 477 -23.38 -27.11 11.39
CA GLN A 477 -22.53 -27.57 10.29
C GLN A 477 -22.12 -26.43 9.33
N GLU A 478 -23.04 -25.53 9.01
CA GLU A 478 -22.78 -24.35 8.17
C GLU A 478 -21.89 -23.32 8.90
N MET A 479 -22.13 -23.07 10.19
CA MET A 479 -21.25 -22.21 11.00
C MET A 479 -19.85 -22.83 11.19
N GLN A 480 -19.75 -24.15 11.29
CA GLN A 480 -18.46 -24.85 11.34
C GLN A 480 -17.70 -24.70 10.02
N LYS A 481 -18.39 -24.85 8.88
CA LYS A 481 -17.81 -24.56 7.55
C LYS A 481 -17.26 -23.13 7.48
N LEU A 482 -18.01 -22.15 7.98
CA LEU A 482 -17.61 -20.74 8.03
C LEU A 482 -16.34 -20.51 8.87
N VAL A 483 -16.32 -21.00 10.11
CA VAL A 483 -15.20 -20.79 11.04
C VAL A 483 -13.92 -21.49 10.55
N TYR A 484 -13.97 -22.75 10.12
CA TYR A 484 -12.78 -23.47 9.65
C TYR A 484 -12.14 -22.79 8.44
N ASN A 485 -12.95 -22.40 7.46
CA ASN A 485 -12.48 -21.70 6.25
C ASN A 485 -11.78 -20.37 6.58
N LEU A 486 -12.33 -19.58 7.49
CA LEU A 486 -11.72 -18.32 7.93
C LEU A 486 -10.38 -18.50 8.69
N ASN A 487 -9.98 -19.72 9.03
CA ASN A 487 -8.67 -20.01 9.62
C ASN A 487 -7.65 -20.57 8.62
N TYR A 488 -8.06 -21.06 7.43
CA TYR A 488 -7.13 -21.53 6.41
C TYR A 488 -6.33 -20.38 5.77
N THR A 489 -5.08 -20.65 5.38
CA THR A 489 -4.13 -19.62 4.92
C THR A 489 -4.33 -19.22 3.46
N MET A 490 -5.45 -18.56 3.17
CA MET A 490 -5.86 -18.16 1.81
C MET A 490 -5.25 -16.84 1.32
N ARG A 491 -4.54 -16.08 2.17
CA ARG A 491 -3.95 -14.78 1.77
C ARG A 491 -2.62 -14.96 1.03
N SER A 492 -2.35 -14.07 0.06
CA SER A 492 -1.10 -13.98 -0.72
C SER A 492 0.21 -13.95 0.10
N SER A 493 0.14 -13.59 1.38
CA SER A 493 1.26 -13.55 2.33
C SER A 493 1.36 -14.79 3.25
N GLY A 494 0.62 -15.87 2.98
CA GLY A 494 0.61 -17.08 3.81
C GLY A 494 -0.10 -16.88 5.16
N GLN A 495 -1.18 -16.09 5.16
CA GLN A 495 -1.97 -15.73 6.33
C GLN A 495 -3.41 -16.24 6.21
N SER A 496 -4.05 -16.53 7.34
CA SER A 496 -5.52 -16.65 7.41
C SER A 496 -6.16 -15.27 7.14
N PRO A 497 -7.37 -15.19 6.54
CA PRO A 497 -8.07 -13.92 6.39
C PRO A 497 -8.32 -13.29 7.75
N PHE A 498 -7.96 -12.01 7.89
CA PHE A 498 -8.27 -11.27 9.10
C PHE A 498 -9.75 -10.86 9.04
N SER A 499 -10.64 -11.66 9.63
CA SER A 499 -12.09 -11.38 9.66
C SER A 499 -12.60 -11.01 11.06
N ASN A 500 -13.71 -10.27 11.10
CA ASN A 500 -14.41 -9.87 12.33
C ASN A 500 -15.92 -9.95 12.09
N PHE A 501 -16.70 -10.54 13.01
CA PHE A 501 -18.16 -10.52 12.99
C PHE A 501 -18.70 -9.83 14.22
N SER A 502 -19.70 -8.95 14.05
CA SER A 502 -20.57 -8.55 15.16
C SER A 502 -21.75 -9.50 15.29
N LEU A 503 -22.10 -9.80 16.54
CA LEU A 503 -23.24 -10.61 16.97
C LEU A 503 -24.08 -9.76 17.92
N ASN A 504 -25.40 -9.84 17.80
CA ASN A 504 -26.35 -9.05 18.59
C ASN A 504 -26.98 -9.84 19.73
N PHE A 505 -27.00 -11.18 19.66
CA PHE A 505 -27.71 -12.06 20.61
C PHE A 505 -29.21 -11.69 20.64
N GLY A 506 -29.77 -11.54 19.43
CA GLY A 506 -31.12 -11.04 19.19
C GLY A 506 -31.15 -10.07 18.02
N VAL A 507 -32.03 -9.06 18.12
CA VAL A 507 -32.30 -8.11 17.02
C VAL A 507 -31.95 -6.68 17.49
N PRO A 508 -31.12 -5.94 16.74
CA PRO A 508 -30.85 -4.55 17.03
C PRO A 508 -32.00 -3.66 16.52
N LYS A 509 -32.27 -2.58 17.24
CA LYS A 509 -33.42 -1.68 17.03
C LYS A 509 -33.65 -1.23 15.58
N TYR A 510 -32.60 -0.87 14.86
CA TYR A 510 -32.68 -0.46 13.45
C TYR A 510 -32.97 -1.61 12.45
N LEU A 511 -33.08 -2.86 12.91
CA LEU A 511 -33.57 -4.00 12.12
C LEU A 511 -34.92 -4.55 12.60
N GLU A 512 -35.39 -4.21 13.82
CA GLU A 512 -36.64 -4.74 14.40
C GLU A 512 -37.85 -4.59 13.45
N SER A 513 -38.00 -3.42 12.82
CA SER A 513 -39.05 -3.14 11.85
C SER A 513 -38.64 -3.33 10.38
N GLU A 514 -37.41 -3.77 10.09
CA GLU A 514 -36.96 -3.96 8.72
C GLU A 514 -37.44 -5.33 8.20
N PRO A 515 -38.04 -5.38 7.00
CA PRO A 515 -38.45 -6.64 6.39
C PRO A 515 -37.24 -7.49 5.99
N VAL A 516 -37.39 -8.81 6.11
CA VAL A 516 -36.30 -9.78 5.91
C VAL A 516 -35.91 -9.93 4.45
N VAL A 517 -34.66 -10.36 4.21
CA VAL A 517 -34.08 -10.47 2.86
C VAL A 517 -33.67 -11.92 2.57
N ILE A 518 -34.29 -12.52 1.55
CA ILE A 518 -33.96 -13.86 1.05
C ILE A 518 -33.97 -13.83 -0.50
N GLY A 519 -33.00 -14.46 -1.15
CA GLY A 519 -32.97 -14.60 -2.61
C GLY A 519 -32.90 -13.27 -3.38
N GLY A 520 -32.43 -12.19 -2.75
CA GLY A 520 -32.41 -10.84 -3.32
C GLY A 520 -33.76 -10.11 -3.27
N ARG A 521 -34.75 -10.70 -2.60
CA ARG A 521 -36.07 -10.11 -2.39
C ARG A 521 -36.20 -9.64 -0.95
N VAL A 522 -37.01 -8.60 -0.77
CA VAL A 522 -37.55 -8.19 0.51
C VAL A 522 -38.87 -8.94 0.66
N GLU A 523 -39.03 -9.73 1.71
CA GLU A 523 -40.28 -10.46 1.97
C GLU A 523 -41.32 -9.51 2.58
N GLU A 524 -42.56 -9.56 2.09
CA GLU A 524 -43.64 -8.67 2.52
C GLU A 524 -44.29 -9.11 3.85
N ASN A 525 -44.04 -10.35 4.29
CA ASN A 525 -44.63 -10.98 5.47
C ASN A 525 -43.56 -11.38 6.49
N GLY A 526 -43.09 -10.42 7.30
CA GLY A 526 -42.21 -10.65 8.46
C GLY A 526 -40.99 -9.72 8.51
N THR A 527 -40.60 -9.30 9.72
CA THR A 527 -39.42 -8.45 9.97
C THR A 527 -38.37 -9.22 10.76
N TYR A 528 -37.14 -8.68 10.90
CA TYR A 528 -36.10 -9.39 11.66
C TYR A 528 -36.47 -9.62 13.13
N ALA A 529 -37.38 -8.83 13.72
CA ALA A 529 -37.92 -9.06 15.06
C ALA A 529 -38.54 -10.46 15.23
N ASP A 530 -39.08 -11.06 14.17
CA ASP A 530 -39.72 -12.37 14.22
C ASP A 530 -38.72 -13.55 14.35
N TYR A 531 -37.39 -13.30 14.32
CA TYR A 531 -36.35 -14.33 14.14
C TYR A 531 -35.28 -14.35 15.27
N VAL A 532 -35.65 -13.96 16.49
CA VAL A 532 -34.75 -13.96 17.66
C VAL A 532 -34.20 -15.36 17.96
N ASP A 533 -35.04 -16.39 17.91
CA ASP A 533 -34.64 -17.77 18.23
C ASP A 533 -33.64 -18.33 17.19
N GLU A 534 -33.83 -18.04 15.90
CA GLU A 534 -32.88 -18.41 14.86
C GLU A 534 -31.55 -17.63 14.94
N ALA A 535 -31.56 -16.39 15.43
CA ALA A 535 -30.32 -15.64 15.70
C ALA A 535 -29.54 -16.28 16.86
N LEU A 536 -30.21 -16.56 17.99
CA LEU A 536 -29.61 -17.28 19.13
C LEU A 536 -29.13 -18.68 18.75
N MET A 537 -29.79 -19.36 17.80
CA MET A 537 -29.33 -20.64 17.25
C MET A 537 -27.98 -20.53 16.51
N ILE A 538 -27.72 -19.40 15.83
CA ILE A 538 -26.42 -19.10 15.20
C ILE A 538 -25.38 -18.79 16.28
N ASP A 539 -25.72 -17.96 17.27
CA ASP A 539 -24.81 -17.64 18.37
C ASP A 539 -24.39 -18.89 19.13
N ARG A 540 -25.35 -19.75 19.54
CA ARG A 540 -25.08 -21.04 20.20
C ARG A 540 -24.11 -21.91 19.39
N ALA A 541 -24.36 -22.06 18.08
CA ALA A 541 -23.50 -22.81 17.18
C ALA A 541 -22.07 -22.24 17.15
N ILE A 542 -21.93 -20.92 16.96
CA ILE A 542 -20.62 -20.25 16.92
C ILE A 542 -19.89 -20.36 18.26
N ILE A 543 -20.58 -20.17 19.39
CA ILE A 543 -20.02 -20.32 20.74
C ILE A 543 -19.47 -21.74 20.95
N GLU A 544 -20.23 -22.77 20.59
CA GLU A 544 -19.78 -24.17 20.71
C GLU A 544 -18.54 -24.43 19.88
N ILE A 545 -18.53 -24.09 18.58
CA ILE A 545 -17.39 -24.29 17.67
C ILE A 545 -16.14 -23.55 18.18
N MET A 546 -16.31 -22.32 18.67
CA MET A 546 -15.23 -21.50 19.22
C MET A 546 -14.80 -21.93 20.63
N THR A 547 -15.52 -22.87 21.26
CA THR A 547 -15.14 -23.53 22.52
C THR A 547 -14.41 -24.84 22.24
N GLU A 548 -14.92 -25.65 21.31
CA GLU A 548 -14.33 -26.89 20.80
C GLU A 548 -12.92 -26.64 20.22
N GLY A 549 -12.80 -25.76 19.23
CA GLY A 549 -11.54 -25.54 18.51
C GLY A 549 -11.30 -26.54 17.36
N ASP A 550 -10.04 -26.67 16.93
CA ASP A 550 -9.63 -27.69 15.95
C ASP A 550 -9.56 -29.09 16.59
N PRO A 551 -9.37 -30.18 15.80
CA PRO A 551 -9.28 -31.55 16.34
C PRO A 551 -8.11 -31.82 17.30
N ASN A 552 -7.19 -30.86 17.46
CA ASN A 552 -6.08 -30.88 18.42
C ASN A 552 -6.32 -29.87 19.57
N ASN A 553 -7.57 -29.44 19.76
CA ASN A 553 -8.03 -28.36 20.64
C ASN A 553 -7.33 -27.01 20.47
N LYS A 554 -6.71 -26.72 19.31
CA LYS A 554 -6.15 -25.40 19.03
C LYS A 554 -7.28 -24.38 18.79
N PRO A 555 -7.16 -23.15 19.32
CA PRO A 555 -8.20 -22.14 19.15
C PRO A 555 -8.21 -21.58 17.73
N PHE A 556 -9.42 -21.40 17.20
CA PHE A 556 -9.64 -20.54 16.04
C PHE A 556 -9.23 -19.10 16.37
N THR A 557 -8.54 -18.47 15.42
CA THR A 557 -8.08 -17.07 15.55
C THR A 557 -9.07 -16.10 14.93
N PHE A 558 -9.82 -16.57 13.93
CA PHE A 558 -10.81 -15.82 13.19
C PHE A 558 -12.12 -16.61 13.05
N PRO A 559 -13.26 -15.97 12.78
CA PRO A 559 -13.47 -14.52 12.89
C PRO A 559 -13.22 -14.05 14.32
N ILE A 560 -12.76 -12.80 14.48
CA ILE A 560 -12.90 -12.13 15.78
C ILE A 560 -14.40 -11.92 16.02
N LEU A 561 -14.88 -12.27 17.20
CA LEU A 561 -16.29 -12.15 17.54
C LEU A 561 -16.52 -11.00 18.51
N THR A 562 -17.32 -10.04 18.07
CA THR A 562 -17.74 -8.87 18.85
C THR A 562 -19.21 -9.00 19.22
N VAL A 563 -19.53 -9.04 20.51
CA VAL A 563 -20.90 -9.05 21.00
C VAL A 563 -21.35 -7.62 21.29
N ASN A 564 -22.48 -7.22 20.72
CA ASN A 564 -23.09 -5.90 20.90
C ASN A 564 -23.94 -5.88 22.19
N LEU A 565 -23.37 -5.41 23.30
CA LEU A 565 -24.09 -5.26 24.58
C LEU A 565 -25.03 -4.06 24.52
N THR A 566 -26.25 -4.30 24.06
CA THR A 566 -27.38 -3.36 24.07
C THR A 566 -28.25 -3.54 25.30
N LYS A 567 -29.23 -2.64 25.52
CA LYS A 567 -30.23 -2.78 26.58
C LYS A 567 -31.18 -3.99 26.40
N ARG A 568 -31.19 -4.61 25.21
CA ARG A 568 -31.97 -5.83 24.91
C ARG A 568 -31.15 -7.12 25.04
N PHE A 569 -29.86 -7.05 25.40
CA PHE A 569 -29.00 -8.23 25.51
C PHE A 569 -29.55 -9.23 26.54
N PRO A 570 -29.75 -10.51 26.19
CA PRO A 570 -30.47 -11.48 27.02
C PRO A 570 -29.54 -12.09 28.10
N TRP A 571 -29.31 -11.33 29.17
CA TRP A 571 -28.39 -11.70 30.27
C TRP A 571 -28.67 -13.05 30.93
N ASP A 572 -29.92 -13.50 30.95
CA ASP A 572 -30.35 -14.75 31.58
C ASP A 572 -30.49 -15.93 30.59
N SER A 573 -30.06 -15.76 29.33
CA SER A 573 -30.09 -16.82 28.30
C SER A 573 -28.99 -17.88 28.49
N GLU A 574 -29.26 -19.09 27.98
CA GLU A 574 -28.25 -20.15 27.92
C GLU A 574 -27.06 -19.71 27.04
N GLU A 575 -27.31 -19.01 25.94
CA GLU A 575 -26.33 -18.43 25.02
C GLU A 575 -25.39 -17.46 25.74
N ALA A 576 -25.90 -16.56 26.59
CA ALA A 576 -25.07 -15.64 27.35
C ALA A 576 -24.18 -16.37 28.38
N VAL A 577 -24.69 -17.44 29.01
CA VAL A 577 -23.89 -18.28 29.92
C VAL A 577 -22.85 -19.11 29.16
N LEU A 578 -23.19 -19.65 27.98
CA LEU A 578 -22.25 -20.35 27.10
C LEU A 578 -21.16 -19.42 26.56
N MET A 579 -21.50 -18.18 26.20
CA MET A 579 -20.55 -17.13 25.82
C MET A 579 -19.59 -16.81 26.97
N ALA A 580 -20.09 -16.68 28.21
CA ALA A 580 -19.25 -16.45 29.38
C ALA A 580 -18.36 -17.66 29.71
N LYS A 581 -18.87 -18.89 29.55
CA LYS A 581 -18.09 -20.13 29.64
C LYS A 581 -16.96 -20.14 28.60
N ASN A 582 -17.24 -19.75 27.36
CA ASN A 582 -16.20 -19.57 26.34
C ASN A 582 -15.19 -18.49 26.76
N ALA A 583 -15.64 -17.36 27.32
CA ALA A 583 -14.76 -16.28 27.76
C ALA A 583 -13.76 -16.74 28.84
N ALA A 584 -14.19 -17.58 29.78
CA ALA A 584 -13.31 -18.21 30.77
C ALA A 584 -12.37 -19.27 30.14
N VAL A 585 -12.89 -20.13 29.26
CA VAL A 585 -12.17 -21.32 28.74
C VAL A 585 -11.20 -20.99 27.59
N ARG A 586 -11.63 -20.14 26.65
CA ARG A 586 -10.93 -19.80 25.39
C ARG A 586 -10.70 -18.30 25.21
N GLY A 587 -11.55 -17.46 25.79
CA GLY A 587 -11.50 -16.00 25.71
C GLY A 587 -11.78 -15.45 24.31
N SER A 588 -12.54 -16.16 23.46
CA SER A 588 -12.66 -15.84 22.03
C SER A 588 -13.35 -14.51 21.74
N PHE A 589 -14.27 -14.10 22.60
CA PHE A 589 -15.13 -12.93 22.41
C PHE A 589 -14.49 -11.57 22.79
N TYR A 590 -15.18 -10.53 22.36
CA TYR A 590 -15.06 -9.10 22.69
C TYR A 590 -16.45 -8.54 22.94
N TRP A 591 -16.55 -7.43 23.67
CA TRP A 591 -17.82 -6.74 23.91
C TRP A 591 -17.75 -5.27 23.51
N MET A 592 -18.70 -4.87 22.67
CA MET A 592 -18.99 -3.47 22.36
C MET A 592 -20.12 -2.99 23.27
N ASN A 593 -19.86 -1.96 24.06
CA ASN A 593 -20.75 -1.48 25.10
C ASN A 593 -21.63 -0.34 24.57
N TYR A 594 -22.96 -0.53 24.60
CA TYR A 594 -23.98 0.50 24.32
C TYR A 594 -24.86 0.80 25.54
N ILE A 595 -24.48 0.29 26.72
CA ILE A 595 -25.24 0.45 27.98
C ILE A 595 -24.69 1.66 28.76
N GLY A 596 -23.44 1.58 29.25
CA GLY A 596 -22.83 2.61 30.10
C GLY A 596 -21.90 3.60 29.37
N SER A 597 -21.46 3.26 28.16
CA SER A 597 -20.52 4.05 27.35
C SER A 597 -21.04 5.42 26.89
N GLY A 598 -22.35 5.66 26.97
CA GLY A 598 -23.02 6.79 26.32
C GLY A 598 -23.07 6.68 24.78
N ILE A 599 -22.64 5.55 24.21
CA ILE A 599 -22.73 5.28 22.78
C ILE A 599 -24.12 4.76 22.44
N ASP A 600 -24.79 5.47 21.54
CA ASP A 600 -26.12 5.15 21.03
C ASP A 600 -26.04 4.01 20.01
N GLU A 601 -26.84 2.96 20.19
CA GLU A 601 -26.80 1.69 19.44
C GLU A 601 -27.04 1.86 17.93
N ASP A 602 -27.77 2.91 17.52
CA ASP A 602 -28.03 3.24 16.13
C ASP A 602 -26.84 4.02 15.48
N THR A 603 -25.74 4.26 16.21
CA THR A 603 -24.76 5.32 15.86
C THR A 603 -23.29 4.94 15.84
N VAL A 604 -22.90 3.75 16.30
CA VAL A 604 -21.53 3.24 16.25
C VAL A 604 -21.58 1.73 16.06
N ARG A 605 -20.62 1.16 15.32
CA ARG A 605 -20.33 -0.29 15.35
C ARG A 605 -18.82 -0.51 15.32
N ALA A 606 -18.35 -1.55 16.01
CA ALA A 606 -16.95 -1.92 16.07
C ALA A 606 -16.53 -2.66 14.78
N MET A 607 -15.79 -1.98 13.92
CA MET A 607 -15.22 -2.58 12.71
C MET A 607 -13.76 -2.99 12.94
N CYS A 608 -13.30 -4.09 12.35
CA CYS A 608 -11.92 -4.57 12.54
C CYS A 608 -11.61 -4.75 14.06
N CYS A 609 -10.33 -4.75 14.45
CA CYS A 609 -9.89 -5.12 15.80
C CYS A 609 -10.37 -4.20 16.93
N ARG A 610 -10.73 -2.95 16.62
CA ARG A 610 -10.94 -1.86 17.59
C ARG A 610 -11.83 -0.70 17.09
N LEU A 611 -12.07 -0.51 15.79
CA LEU A 611 -12.46 0.79 15.20
C LEU A 611 -13.92 1.18 15.50
N ASN A 612 -14.11 2.24 16.29
CA ASN A 612 -15.40 2.91 16.45
C ASN A 612 -15.63 3.95 15.33
N LEU A 613 -16.89 4.21 15.00
CA LEU A 613 -17.36 5.02 13.87
C LEU A 613 -18.61 5.83 14.25
N ASN A 614 -18.55 7.15 14.38
CA ASN A 614 -19.75 7.95 14.69
C ASN A 614 -20.61 8.21 13.44
N LEU A 615 -21.80 7.61 13.36
CA LEU A 615 -22.70 7.76 12.22
C LEU A 615 -23.40 9.13 12.16
N LYS A 616 -23.50 9.86 13.27
CA LYS A 616 -24.03 11.25 13.31
C LYS A 616 -23.09 12.25 12.62
N GLU A 617 -21.83 11.88 12.36
CA GLU A 617 -20.89 12.65 11.53
C GLU A 617 -20.90 12.24 10.04
N LEU A 618 -21.58 11.13 9.72
CA LEU A 618 -21.78 10.61 8.36
C LEU A 618 -23.13 11.04 7.74
N SER A 619 -24.09 11.44 8.57
CA SER A 619 -25.45 11.80 8.14
C SER A 619 -25.51 13.13 7.40
N GLY A 620 -25.85 13.06 6.11
CA GLY A 620 -26.58 14.15 5.43
C GLY A 620 -28.05 14.18 5.86
N PRO A 621 -28.93 14.95 5.18
CA PRO A 621 -30.36 14.97 5.47
C PRO A 621 -30.97 13.56 5.38
N ARG A 622 -32.00 13.33 6.21
CA ARG A 622 -32.53 11.99 6.55
C ARG A 622 -33.02 11.21 5.33
N GLY A 623 -32.70 9.91 5.28
CA GLY A 623 -33.25 8.94 4.33
C GLY A 623 -32.86 7.51 4.72
N LEU A 624 -33.73 6.54 4.42
CA LEU A 624 -33.62 5.12 4.84
C LEU A 624 -32.36 4.37 4.35
N TRP A 625 -31.55 4.99 3.48
CA TRP A 625 -30.43 4.35 2.77
C TRP A 625 -29.04 4.72 3.33
N ASN A 626 -28.98 5.27 4.55
CA ASN A 626 -27.75 5.84 5.13
C ASN A 626 -27.34 5.16 6.46
N THR A 627 -27.47 3.83 6.54
CA THR A 627 -26.90 3.03 7.63
C THR A 627 -25.36 2.94 7.51
N GLY A 628 -24.67 2.71 8.63
CA GLY A 628 -23.23 2.95 8.79
C GLY A 628 -22.25 1.95 8.17
N GLU A 629 -22.67 1.20 7.15
CA GLU A 629 -21.99 0.01 6.68
C GLU A 629 -21.30 0.27 5.33
N GLY A 630 -20.10 -0.30 5.12
CA GLY A 630 -19.20 0.14 4.06
C GLY A 630 -18.24 1.24 4.53
N THR A 631 -17.67 1.09 5.74
CA THR A 631 -16.89 2.07 6.50
C THR A 631 -15.50 1.52 6.88
N GLY A 632 -14.53 2.39 7.23
CA GLY A 632 -13.16 1.94 7.52
C GLY A 632 -12.11 3.06 7.63
N SER A 633 -10.82 2.73 7.40
CA SER A 633 -9.69 3.68 7.46
C SER A 633 -8.94 3.78 6.12
N LEU A 634 -8.36 4.94 5.81
CA LEU A 634 -7.50 5.14 4.63
C LEU A 634 -6.09 4.59 4.87
N GLY A 635 -5.74 4.35 6.13
CA GLY A 635 -4.41 4.12 6.65
C GLY A 635 -4.21 4.85 7.98
N VAL A 636 -3.22 4.40 8.75
CA VAL A 636 -2.90 4.97 10.07
C VAL A 636 -1.50 5.58 10.04
N VAL A 637 -1.34 6.75 10.67
CA VAL A 637 -0.02 7.30 11.04
C VAL A 637 -0.04 7.60 12.53
N THR A 638 0.84 6.95 13.28
CA THR A 638 0.93 7.07 14.73
C THR A 638 1.97 8.10 15.15
N ILE A 639 1.62 8.93 16.12
CA ILE A 639 2.53 9.85 16.82
C ILE A 639 3.21 9.08 17.97
N ASN A 640 4.52 9.27 18.12
CA ASN A 640 5.30 8.66 19.19
C ASN A 640 5.35 9.61 20.41
N PHE A 641 4.35 9.50 21.28
CA PHE A 641 4.20 10.37 22.47
C PHE A 641 5.39 10.32 23.45
N PRO A 642 6.03 9.15 23.71
CA PRO A 642 7.28 9.09 24.47
C PRO A 642 8.41 9.94 23.89
N ARG A 643 8.61 9.92 22.56
CA ARG A 643 9.58 10.78 21.88
C ARG A 643 9.17 12.26 21.94
N LEU A 644 7.89 12.57 21.82
CA LEU A 644 7.36 13.94 21.93
C LEU A 644 7.64 14.53 23.33
N ALA A 645 7.26 13.81 24.39
CA ALA A 645 7.55 14.19 25.77
C ALA A 645 9.06 14.35 26.01
N TYR A 646 9.87 13.40 25.56
CA TYR A 646 11.33 13.51 25.69
C TYR A 646 11.92 14.74 24.96
N GLU A 647 11.40 15.12 23.78
CA GLU A 647 11.88 16.31 23.06
C GLU A 647 11.45 17.65 23.70
N THR A 648 10.42 17.63 24.56
CA THR A 648 9.78 18.83 25.13
C THR A 648 9.86 18.94 26.66
N ARG A 649 10.37 17.89 27.34
CA ARG A 649 10.58 17.84 28.79
C ARG A 649 11.27 19.10 29.34
N GLY A 650 10.73 19.66 30.41
CA GLY A 650 11.29 20.83 31.10
C GLY A 650 11.19 22.14 30.30
N ARG A 651 10.30 22.20 29.30
CA ARG A 651 9.90 23.42 28.59
C ARG A 651 8.48 23.80 29.00
N ASP A 652 8.01 24.92 28.46
CA ASP A 652 6.60 25.30 28.52
C ASP A 652 5.69 24.20 27.94
N GLU A 653 4.49 24.09 28.48
CA GLU A 653 3.47 23.13 28.06
C GLU A 653 2.94 23.46 26.66
N ASP A 654 2.84 24.76 26.32
CA ASP A 654 2.44 25.19 24.98
C ASP A 654 3.37 24.63 23.89
N ILE A 655 4.67 24.49 24.17
CA ILE A 655 5.66 23.93 23.24
C ILE A 655 5.41 22.42 23.00
N PHE A 656 4.82 21.69 23.96
CA PHE A 656 4.35 20.32 23.73
C PHE A 656 3.16 20.31 22.77
N PHE A 657 2.19 21.23 22.94
CA PHE A 657 0.99 21.29 22.11
C PHE A 657 1.27 21.79 20.68
N GLU A 658 2.08 22.84 20.50
CA GLU A 658 2.60 23.26 19.18
C GLU A 658 3.26 22.09 18.44
N ARG A 659 4.12 21.34 19.15
CA ARG A 659 4.85 20.20 18.58
C ARG A 659 3.94 19.01 18.31
N LEU A 660 2.86 18.85 19.07
CA LEU A 660 1.81 17.85 18.80
C LEU A 660 1.04 18.22 17.52
N GLU A 661 0.64 19.48 17.32
CA GLU A 661 0.00 19.93 16.07
C GLU A 661 0.95 19.78 14.87
N GLU A 662 2.24 20.13 14.99
CA GLU A 662 3.24 19.85 13.94
C GLU A 662 3.28 18.37 13.49
N LEU A 663 3.15 17.44 14.45
CA LEU A 663 3.19 16.00 14.20
C LEU A 663 1.85 15.48 13.66
N MET A 664 0.72 16.06 14.09
CA MET A 664 -0.60 15.77 13.54
C MET A 664 -0.75 16.30 12.10
N ASP A 665 -0.28 17.50 11.80
CA ASP A 665 -0.26 18.05 10.44
C ASP A 665 0.64 17.21 9.51
N LEU A 666 1.79 16.75 10.02
CA LEU A 666 2.64 15.80 9.27
C LEU A 666 1.94 14.45 9.07
N ALA A 667 1.18 13.95 10.06
CA ALA A 667 0.40 12.74 9.94
C ALA A 667 -0.72 12.89 8.88
N LEU A 668 -1.52 13.96 8.94
CA LEU A 668 -2.55 14.26 7.94
C LEU A 668 -1.96 14.51 6.55
N TYR A 669 -0.80 15.14 6.43
CA TYR A 669 -0.07 15.26 5.16
C TYR A 669 0.28 13.88 4.57
N ILE A 670 0.84 12.98 5.37
CA ILE A 670 1.19 11.61 4.94
C ILE A 670 -0.06 10.79 4.60
N LEU A 671 -1.11 10.92 5.40
CA LEU A 671 -2.38 10.23 5.22
C LEU A 671 -3.14 10.77 4.00
N ASN A 672 -3.05 12.06 3.70
CA ASN A 672 -3.61 12.66 2.49
C ASN A 672 -2.75 12.37 1.24
N PHE A 673 -1.42 12.33 1.35
CA PHE A 673 -0.56 11.80 0.28
C PHE A 673 -0.91 10.34 -0.02
N ARG A 674 -1.07 9.51 1.02
CA ARG A 674 -1.58 8.15 0.89
C ARG A 674 -2.99 8.15 0.27
N LYS A 675 -3.91 9.01 0.70
CA LYS A 675 -5.25 9.17 0.09
C LYS A 675 -5.11 9.44 -1.40
N GLN A 676 -4.35 10.45 -1.82
CA GLN A 676 -4.14 10.81 -3.24
C GLN A 676 -3.46 9.70 -4.04
N ARG A 677 -2.50 9.01 -3.44
CA ARG A 677 -1.79 7.90 -4.07
C ARG A 677 -2.71 6.69 -4.22
N ILE A 678 -3.48 6.35 -3.19
CA ILE A 678 -4.62 5.44 -3.26
C ILE A 678 -5.61 5.86 -4.36
N GLN A 679 -6.04 7.13 -4.38
CA GLN A 679 -7.03 7.68 -5.32
C GLN A 679 -6.67 7.37 -6.77
N LYS A 680 -5.46 7.76 -7.20
CA LYS A 680 -4.97 7.44 -8.55
C LYS A 680 -4.68 5.94 -8.70
N TYR A 681 -3.99 5.39 -7.70
CA TYR A 681 -3.32 4.10 -7.70
C TYR A 681 -4.25 2.85 -7.70
N MET A 682 -5.56 2.90 -7.37
CA MET A 682 -6.28 1.64 -6.98
C MET A 682 -7.09 0.80 -7.99
N LYS A 683 -7.77 1.33 -9.02
CA LYS A 683 -8.83 0.59 -9.75
C LYS A 683 -8.43 -0.72 -10.47
N ARG A 684 -7.14 -1.00 -10.71
CA ARG A 684 -6.65 -2.27 -11.32
C ARG A 684 -6.63 -3.42 -10.31
N LEU A 685 -6.84 -3.09 -9.05
CA LEU A 685 -6.33 -3.80 -7.88
C LEU A 685 -7.37 -3.93 -6.77
N MET A 686 -8.42 -3.11 -6.88
CA MET A 686 -9.65 -3.26 -6.12
C MET A 686 -10.87 -3.50 -7.04
N PRO A 687 -10.78 -4.22 -8.18
CA PRO A 687 -11.89 -4.36 -9.11
C PRO A 687 -13.10 -5.06 -8.47
N PHE A 688 -12.90 -6.04 -7.58
CA PHE A 688 -14.00 -6.70 -6.86
C PHE A 688 -14.75 -5.70 -5.99
N SER A 689 -14.05 -4.95 -5.14
CA SER A 689 -14.69 -3.92 -4.31
C SER A 689 -15.33 -2.81 -5.17
N MET A 690 -14.81 -2.55 -6.37
CA MET A 690 -15.34 -1.60 -7.36
C MET A 690 -16.46 -2.13 -8.26
N MET A 691 -16.84 -3.40 -8.11
CA MET A 691 -18.06 -3.98 -8.69
C MET A 691 -19.20 -4.02 -7.67
N ASN A 692 -18.87 -4.03 -6.38
CA ASN A 692 -19.82 -4.07 -5.26
C ASN A 692 -20.00 -2.71 -4.55
N GLY A 693 -20.02 -1.60 -5.31
CA GLY A 693 -20.60 -0.32 -4.89
C GLY A 693 -19.82 0.58 -3.91
N TRP A 694 -18.60 0.22 -3.53
CA TRP A 694 -17.87 0.85 -2.40
C TRP A 694 -17.24 2.25 -2.70
N THR A 695 -17.07 3.12 -1.69
CA THR A 695 -16.69 4.56 -1.85
C THR A 695 -15.77 5.13 -0.75
N MET A 696 -14.98 6.20 -1.02
CA MET A 696 -14.12 6.87 0.01
C MET A 696 -14.88 7.58 1.12
N ARG A 697 -16.14 7.95 0.88
CA ARG A 697 -16.85 8.99 1.66
C ARG A 697 -16.97 8.62 3.15
N THR A 698 -17.03 7.32 3.41
CA THR A 698 -17.32 6.67 4.68
C THR A 698 -16.06 6.24 5.47
N TYR A 699 -14.87 6.64 5.01
CA TYR A 699 -13.60 6.16 5.57
C TYR A 699 -12.75 7.28 6.18
N PHE A 700 -12.00 6.98 7.26
CA PHE A 700 -11.26 7.92 8.10
C PHE A 700 -9.75 8.03 7.78
N LEU A 701 -9.18 9.24 7.86
CA LEU A 701 -7.73 9.43 8.06
C LEU A 701 -7.43 9.21 9.55
N THR A 702 -6.68 8.17 9.91
CA THR A 702 -6.52 7.79 11.32
C THR A 702 -5.18 8.25 11.89
N ILE A 703 -5.23 9.16 12.87
CA ILE A 703 -4.08 9.54 13.69
C ILE A 703 -3.97 8.55 14.85
N GLY A 704 -2.90 7.76 14.88
CA GLY A 704 -2.69 6.75 15.91
C GLY A 704 -1.95 7.28 17.14
N VAL A 705 -2.23 6.70 18.29
CA VAL A 705 -1.60 7.01 19.59
C VAL A 705 -0.93 5.76 20.14
N ILE A 706 0.28 5.90 20.70
CA ILE A 706 1.00 4.82 21.39
C ILE A 706 1.86 5.39 22.53
N GLY A 707 2.00 4.61 23.61
CA GLY A 707 2.95 4.91 24.69
C GLY A 707 2.55 6.09 25.58
N LEU A 708 1.26 6.31 25.84
CA LEU A 708 0.82 7.39 26.75
C LEU A 708 1.42 7.24 28.16
N ASN A 709 1.64 6.03 28.64
CA ASN A 709 2.38 5.81 29.88
C ASN A 709 3.86 6.24 29.79
N GLU A 710 4.54 5.89 28.70
CA GLU A 710 5.94 6.30 28.54
C GLU A 710 6.08 7.77 28.13
N MET A 711 4.98 8.46 27.75
CA MET A 711 4.91 9.92 27.67
C MET A 711 5.03 10.53 29.08
N CYS A 712 4.18 10.10 30.02
CA CYS A 712 4.22 10.53 31.42
C CYS A 712 5.60 10.27 32.04
N LEU A 713 6.13 9.04 31.91
CA LEU A 713 7.45 8.67 32.42
C LEU A 713 8.61 9.49 31.83
N ASN A 714 8.49 10.05 30.62
CA ASN A 714 9.54 10.90 30.05
C ASN A 714 9.34 12.39 30.35
N MET A 715 8.10 12.86 30.51
CA MET A 715 7.78 14.25 30.84
C MET A 715 8.00 14.54 32.33
N PHE A 716 7.44 13.71 33.19
CA PHE A 716 7.27 13.96 34.64
C PHE A 716 8.02 12.95 35.52
N ASP A 717 8.67 11.94 34.93
CA ASP A 717 9.28 10.77 35.59
C ASP A 717 8.32 9.78 36.28
N GLU A 718 7.04 10.09 36.36
CA GLU A 718 5.97 9.31 37.01
C GLU A 718 5.08 8.54 36.00
N PRO A 719 4.38 7.46 36.42
CA PRO A 719 3.55 6.65 35.53
C PRO A 719 2.26 7.37 35.10
N ILE A 720 1.49 6.78 34.18
CA ILE A 720 0.25 7.39 33.66
C ILE A 720 -0.79 7.73 34.74
N MET A 721 -0.80 6.98 35.85
CA MET A 721 -1.86 7.02 36.87
C MET A 721 -1.88 8.37 37.60
N GLU A 722 -0.71 8.92 37.92
CA GLU A 722 -0.56 10.23 38.57
C GLU A 722 -0.93 11.41 37.65
N HIS A 723 -1.09 11.17 36.35
CA HIS A 723 -1.21 12.22 35.32
C HIS A 723 -2.33 11.95 34.29
N ILE A 724 -3.38 11.22 34.70
CA ILE A 724 -4.55 10.94 33.85
C ILE A 724 -5.16 12.23 33.31
N ASP A 725 -5.23 13.32 34.10
CA ASP A 725 -5.81 14.59 33.67
C ASP A 725 -5.00 15.29 32.57
N PHE A 726 -3.65 15.14 32.57
CA PHE A 726 -2.83 15.59 31.45
C PHE A 726 -3.08 14.75 30.20
N VAL A 727 -3.26 13.43 30.33
CA VAL A 727 -3.63 12.56 29.21
C VAL A 727 -5.01 12.88 28.65
N VAL A 728 -5.98 13.22 29.50
CA VAL A 728 -7.30 13.74 29.10
C VAL A 728 -7.13 15.00 28.27
N LYS A 729 -6.43 16.02 28.80
CA LYS A 729 -6.14 17.29 28.11
C LYS A 729 -5.48 17.09 26.75
N VAL A 730 -4.50 16.17 26.67
CA VAL A 730 -3.83 15.81 25.40
C VAL A 730 -4.79 15.19 24.39
N LEU A 731 -5.64 14.24 24.80
CA LEU A 731 -6.60 13.64 23.87
C LEU A 731 -7.73 14.60 23.49
N GLU A 732 -8.19 15.46 24.40
CA GLU A 732 -9.18 16.51 24.07
C GLU A 732 -8.63 17.52 23.07
N TYR A 733 -7.39 17.96 23.21
CA TYR A 733 -6.71 18.78 22.21
C TYR A 733 -6.67 18.08 20.85
N MET A 734 -6.31 16.79 20.80
CA MET A 734 -6.36 16.00 19.58
C MET A 734 -7.78 15.92 19.00
N ARG A 735 -8.83 15.75 19.83
CA ARG A 735 -10.24 15.73 19.38
C ARG A 735 -10.63 17.07 18.74
N GLN A 736 -10.31 18.18 19.39
CA GLN A 736 -10.60 19.52 18.89
C GLN A 736 -9.87 19.79 17.56
N TYR A 737 -8.59 19.43 17.47
CA TYR A 737 -7.82 19.46 16.22
C TYR A 737 -8.47 18.57 15.13
N ALA A 738 -8.84 17.33 15.43
CA ALA A 738 -9.47 16.42 14.47
C ALA A 738 -10.81 16.97 13.94
N VAL A 739 -11.66 17.51 14.82
CA VAL A 739 -12.94 18.15 14.43
C VAL A 739 -12.71 19.41 13.59
N ARG A 740 -11.71 20.23 13.92
CA ARG A 740 -11.29 21.41 13.13
C ARG A 740 -10.83 20.97 11.73
N LYS A 741 -9.88 20.04 11.65
CA LYS A 741 -9.33 19.54 10.37
C LYS A 741 -10.38 18.78 9.54
N GLN A 742 -11.34 18.11 10.17
CA GLN A 742 -12.44 17.43 9.48
C GLN A 742 -13.35 18.41 8.74
N LYS A 743 -13.60 19.59 9.34
CA LYS A 743 -14.31 20.71 8.69
C LYS A 743 -13.46 21.36 7.58
N GLU A 744 -12.19 21.67 7.86
CA GLU A 744 -11.25 22.25 6.87
C GLU A 744 -11.09 21.36 5.62
N MET A 745 -10.82 20.07 5.82
CA MET A 745 -10.47 19.12 4.75
C MET A 745 -11.68 18.42 4.11
N LYS A 746 -12.89 18.58 4.68
CA LYS A 746 -14.12 17.85 4.31
C LYS A 746 -13.87 16.34 4.22
N GLN A 747 -13.22 15.81 5.24
CA GLN A 747 -12.73 14.42 5.31
C GLN A 747 -12.77 13.94 6.75
N LEU A 748 -13.31 12.74 6.97
CA LEU A 748 -13.37 12.09 8.28
C LEU A 748 -11.97 11.88 8.86
N ILE A 749 -11.74 12.26 10.12
CA ILE A 749 -10.47 12.13 10.84
C ILE A 749 -10.75 11.56 12.23
N ASN A 750 -10.03 10.53 12.64
CA ASN A 750 -10.19 9.94 13.97
C ASN A 750 -8.87 9.59 14.67
N ILE A 751 -8.97 9.38 15.98
CA ILE A 751 -7.86 9.15 16.89
C ILE A 751 -7.97 7.72 17.43
N GLU A 752 -6.96 6.88 17.20
CA GLU A 752 -6.98 5.45 17.55
C GLU A 752 -5.85 5.08 18.53
N MET A 753 -6.19 4.38 19.62
CA MET A 753 -5.22 3.67 20.45
C MET A 753 -4.80 2.40 19.70
N ILE A 754 -3.68 2.46 18.98
CA ILE A 754 -3.31 1.42 18.02
C ILE A 754 -2.90 0.08 18.68
N PRO A 755 -3.15 -1.07 18.04
CA PRO A 755 -2.67 -2.38 18.54
C PRO A 755 -1.14 -2.50 18.63
N GLY A 756 -0.43 -1.74 17.80
CA GLY A 756 1.02 -1.50 17.88
C GLY A 756 1.92 -2.73 17.83
N GLU A 757 1.51 -3.80 17.14
CA GLU A 757 2.20 -5.09 17.14
C GLU A 757 3.70 -4.98 16.76
N GLY A 758 4.00 -4.36 15.63
CA GLY A 758 5.37 -4.02 15.23
C GLY A 758 5.87 -2.68 15.77
N SER A 759 5.01 -1.65 15.81
CA SER A 759 5.43 -0.28 16.13
C SER A 759 5.88 -0.10 17.59
N SER A 760 5.24 -0.79 18.54
CA SER A 760 5.59 -0.80 19.97
C SER A 760 7.06 -1.16 20.21
N TYR A 761 7.54 -2.24 19.60
CA TYR A 761 8.94 -2.65 19.66
C TYR A 761 9.85 -1.74 18.82
N ARG A 762 9.43 -1.43 17.58
CA ARG A 762 10.23 -0.67 16.61
C ARG A 762 10.59 0.73 17.10
N LEU A 763 9.62 1.46 17.65
CA LEU A 763 9.81 2.85 18.10
C LEU A 763 10.74 2.87 19.31
N ALA A 764 10.40 2.13 20.37
CA ALA A 764 11.20 2.05 21.59
C ALA A 764 12.66 1.57 21.36
N LEU A 765 12.88 0.70 20.36
CA LEU A 765 14.22 0.26 19.95
C LEU A 765 15.05 1.34 19.26
N ILE A 766 14.45 2.14 18.38
CA ILE A 766 15.12 3.28 17.72
C ILE A 766 15.36 4.40 18.73
N ASP A 767 14.37 4.66 19.58
CA ASP A 767 14.41 5.73 20.56
C ASP A 767 15.52 5.55 21.59
N ARG A 768 15.67 4.34 22.17
CA ARG A 768 16.80 4.01 23.07
C ARG A 768 18.18 4.15 22.42
N LYS A 769 18.27 4.18 21.08
CA LYS A 769 19.52 4.39 20.35
C LYS A 769 19.79 5.87 20.06
N GLU A 770 18.74 6.66 19.83
CA GLU A 770 18.85 8.05 19.37
C GLU A 770 18.66 9.10 20.47
N CYS A 771 18.02 8.75 21.59
CA CYS A 771 17.85 9.63 22.75
C CYS A 771 18.37 8.92 24.04
N PRO A 772 19.54 9.33 24.56
CA PRO A 772 20.05 8.83 25.82
C PRO A 772 19.06 9.01 26.98
N GLY A 773 18.88 8.01 27.83
CA GLY A 773 18.02 8.09 29.02
C GLY A 773 16.50 7.97 28.79
N ILE A 774 16.01 7.89 27.55
CA ILE A 774 14.56 7.83 27.28
C ILE A 774 13.88 6.60 27.93
N ARG A 775 12.91 6.86 28.81
CA ARG A 775 12.17 5.84 29.57
C ARG A 775 11.26 5.04 28.65
N THR A 776 11.19 3.74 28.91
CA THR A 776 10.70 2.72 27.97
C THR A 776 10.45 1.43 28.75
N MET A 777 9.35 0.72 28.49
CA MET A 777 9.06 -0.55 29.15
C MET A 777 9.97 -1.67 28.62
N GLY A 778 10.08 -2.76 29.40
CA GLY A 778 10.86 -3.94 29.04
C GLY A 778 12.38 -3.79 29.13
N SER A 779 13.08 -4.93 29.15
CA SER A 779 14.53 -5.02 29.37
C SER A 779 15.36 -4.31 28.29
N LYS A 780 16.64 -3.98 28.57
CA LYS A 780 17.57 -3.35 27.60
C LYS A 780 17.59 -4.02 26.22
N LYS A 781 17.43 -5.36 26.15
CA LYS A 781 17.42 -6.16 24.91
C LYS A 781 16.03 -6.29 24.25
N ALA A 782 14.96 -5.93 24.95
CA ALA A 782 13.58 -5.98 24.45
C ALA A 782 12.75 -4.76 24.93
N PRO A 783 13.10 -3.53 24.49
CA PRO A 783 12.29 -2.34 24.73
C PRO A 783 10.88 -2.46 24.11
N TYR A 784 9.86 -1.89 24.73
CA TYR A 784 8.56 -1.68 24.11
C TYR A 784 7.85 -0.43 24.64
N TYR A 785 6.90 0.09 23.85
CA TYR A 785 5.92 1.10 24.30
C TYR A 785 4.53 0.48 24.48
N SER A 786 3.80 0.96 25.47
CA SER A 786 2.52 0.39 25.90
C SER A 786 1.41 0.63 24.87
N THR A 787 0.60 -0.40 24.65
CA THR A 787 -0.51 -0.46 23.65
C THR A 787 -1.89 -0.71 24.29
N LEU A 788 -1.94 -0.59 25.61
CA LEU A 788 -3.10 -0.37 26.49
C LEU A 788 -2.80 0.92 27.28
N LEU A 789 -3.82 1.53 27.90
CA LEU A 789 -3.65 2.83 28.55
C LEU A 789 -2.81 2.71 29.83
N ILE A 790 -3.29 1.90 30.78
CA ILE A 790 -2.49 1.46 31.93
C ILE A 790 -1.72 0.18 31.51
N PRO A 791 -0.37 0.17 31.58
CA PRO A 791 0.41 -1.01 31.22
C PRO A 791 0.13 -2.16 32.19
N PRO A 792 -0.10 -3.39 31.72
CA PRO A 792 -0.39 -4.53 32.59
C PRO A 792 0.81 -5.02 33.41
N ALA A 793 1.94 -4.30 33.40
CA ALA A 793 3.09 -4.57 34.26
C ALA A 793 2.98 -3.88 35.64
N TYR A 794 2.10 -2.89 35.75
CA TYR A 794 1.75 -2.27 37.03
C TYR A 794 0.74 -3.13 37.79
N GLU A 795 0.79 -3.01 39.11
CA GLU A 795 -0.12 -3.67 40.03
C GLU A 795 -1.19 -2.68 40.43
N VAL A 796 -2.33 -2.73 39.75
CA VAL A 796 -3.44 -1.79 39.93
C VAL A 796 -4.72 -2.60 40.18
N PRO A 797 -5.46 -2.34 41.27
CA PRO A 797 -6.78 -2.92 41.50
C PRO A 797 -7.71 -2.71 40.31
N LEU A 798 -8.56 -3.70 40.02
CA LEU A 798 -9.36 -3.66 38.80
C LEU A 798 -10.42 -2.54 38.78
N TYR A 799 -10.96 -2.16 39.95
CA TYR A 799 -11.92 -1.05 40.07
C TYR A 799 -11.24 0.29 39.77
N GLU A 800 -10.10 0.57 40.41
CA GLU A 800 -9.30 1.77 40.20
C GLU A 800 -8.84 1.87 38.74
N ARG A 801 -8.39 0.76 38.15
CA ARG A 801 -8.01 0.71 36.73
C ARG A 801 -9.20 1.01 35.81
N ILE A 802 -10.42 0.63 36.18
CA ILE A 802 -11.65 0.99 35.45
C ILE A 802 -11.94 2.49 35.60
N GLU A 803 -11.93 3.03 36.82
CA GLU A 803 -12.17 4.45 37.12
C GLU A 803 -11.17 5.38 36.43
N LEU A 804 -9.92 4.95 36.25
CA LEU A 804 -8.90 5.69 35.51
C LEU A 804 -9.04 5.52 33.99
N GLU A 805 -9.23 4.30 33.46
CA GLU A 805 -9.34 4.11 32.00
C GLU A 805 -10.67 4.60 31.43
N GLU A 806 -11.78 4.60 32.17
CA GLU A 806 -13.09 5.06 31.67
C GLU A 806 -13.17 6.59 31.47
N LYS A 807 -12.29 7.36 32.12
CA LYS A 807 -12.11 8.80 31.86
C LYS A 807 -11.49 9.06 30.48
N VAL A 808 -10.71 8.11 29.96
CA VAL A 808 -9.77 8.35 28.84
C VAL A 808 -10.13 7.56 27.59
N LEU A 809 -10.61 6.31 27.71
CA LEU A 809 -11.00 5.49 26.56
C LEU A 809 -12.15 6.11 25.70
N PRO A 810 -13.14 6.84 26.26
CA PRO A 810 -14.15 7.57 25.46
C PRO A 810 -13.62 8.82 24.73
N LEU A 811 -12.35 9.20 24.92
CA LEU A 811 -11.74 10.34 24.23
C LEU A 811 -11.22 10.00 22.83
N PHE A 812 -11.02 8.71 22.54
CA PHE A 812 -10.67 8.22 21.23
C PHE A 812 -11.90 8.18 20.31
N THR A 813 -11.89 8.98 19.25
CA THR A 813 -12.94 8.97 18.21
C THR A 813 -12.78 7.83 17.20
N GLY A 814 -11.70 7.06 17.30
CA GLY A 814 -11.46 5.83 16.57
C GLY A 814 -11.40 4.63 17.53
N GLY A 815 -10.45 3.74 17.33
CA GLY A 815 -10.43 2.47 18.06
C GLY A 815 -9.76 2.48 19.42
N THR A 816 -10.32 1.70 20.35
CA THR A 816 -9.81 1.45 21.72
C THR A 816 -9.97 -0.02 22.12
N ILE A 817 -9.45 -0.39 23.29
CA ILE A 817 -9.78 -1.64 23.97
C ILE A 817 -9.38 -1.54 25.45
N PHE A 818 -10.28 -1.93 26.36
CA PHE A 818 -9.94 -2.29 27.74
C PHE A 818 -9.74 -3.80 27.84
N ARG A 819 -8.57 -4.26 28.30
CA ARG A 819 -8.26 -5.70 28.38
C ARG A 819 -8.11 -6.18 29.82
N ILE A 820 -8.83 -7.24 30.13
CA ILE A 820 -8.95 -7.89 31.44
C ILE A 820 -8.19 -9.23 31.37
N PHE A 821 -7.19 -9.44 32.22
CA PHE A 821 -6.30 -10.61 32.14
C PHE A 821 -6.55 -11.59 33.29
N LEU A 822 -7.20 -12.72 32.99
CA LEU A 822 -7.51 -13.79 33.97
C LEU A 822 -6.28 -14.61 34.37
N GLY A 823 -5.29 -14.71 33.46
CA GLY A 823 -4.12 -15.56 33.64
C GLY A 823 -4.48 -17.04 33.59
N GLU A 824 -4.20 -17.74 34.68
CA GLU A 824 -4.44 -19.19 34.83
C GLU A 824 -5.80 -19.48 35.49
N ARG A 825 -6.50 -18.44 35.97
CA ARG A 825 -7.81 -18.54 36.64
C ARG A 825 -8.92 -18.90 35.64
N GLU A 826 -9.78 -19.83 36.03
CA GLU A 826 -11.02 -20.20 35.33
C GLU A 826 -12.22 -19.80 36.19
N PRO A 827 -12.76 -18.57 36.04
CA PRO A 827 -13.93 -18.14 36.78
C PRO A 827 -15.18 -18.90 36.32
N GLU A 828 -16.09 -19.15 37.26
CA GLU A 828 -17.40 -19.72 36.98
C GLU A 828 -18.20 -18.82 36.00
N ALA A 829 -18.94 -19.43 35.08
CA ALA A 829 -19.51 -18.75 33.91
C ALA A 829 -20.54 -17.66 34.27
N THR A 830 -21.48 -17.92 35.19
CA THR A 830 -22.47 -16.93 35.63
C THR A 830 -21.81 -15.78 36.40
N SER A 831 -20.76 -16.08 37.15
CA SER A 831 -19.94 -15.10 37.87
C SER A 831 -19.18 -14.19 36.91
N LEU A 832 -18.60 -14.74 35.83
CA LEU A 832 -17.98 -13.95 34.77
C LEU A 832 -19.02 -13.15 33.97
N LEU A 833 -20.21 -13.69 33.72
CA LEU A 833 -21.31 -13.00 33.04
C LEU A 833 -21.80 -11.78 33.84
N ARG A 834 -22.03 -11.95 35.15
CA ARG A 834 -22.34 -10.84 36.09
C ARG A 834 -21.22 -9.80 36.13
N PHE A 835 -19.96 -10.21 36.00
CA PHE A 835 -18.84 -9.28 35.90
C PHE A 835 -18.84 -8.50 34.57
N ILE A 836 -19.09 -9.16 33.43
CA ILE A 836 -19.27 -8.51 32.11
C ILE A 836 -20.43 -7.50 32.17
N GLN A 837 -21.54 -7.86 32.81
CA GLN A 837 -22.70 -6.99 33.03
C GLN A 837 -22.36 -5.72 33.85
N LYS A 838 -21.49 -5.84 34.86
CA LYS A 838 -20.97 -4.70 35.63
C LYS A 838 -20.03 -3.82 34.81
N VAL A 839 -19.11 -4.39 34.06
CA VAL A 839 -18.22 -3.62 33.16
C VAL A 839 -19.04 -2.86 32.11
N ALA A 840 -20.15 -3.43 31.63
CA ALA A 840 -21.05 -2.75 30.70
C ALA A 840 -21.76 -1.50 31.29
N GLN A 841 -21.84 -1.34 32.62
CA GLN A 841 -22.37 -0.10 33.23
C GLN A 841 -21.35 1.04 33.24
N THR A 842 -20.07 0.75 33.04
CA THR A 842 -18.99 1.75 32.98
C THR A 842 -19.00 2.48 31.63
N ARG A 843 -18.27 3.59 31.54
CA ARG A 843 -18.09 4.33 30.28
C ARG A 843 -17.15 3.64 29.29
N ILE A 844 -16.54 2.51 29.64
CA ILE A 844 -15.61 1.76 28.78
C ILE A 844 -16.34 1.30 27.50
N PRO A 845 -15.92 1.73 26.30
CA PRO A 845 -16.71 1.52 25.08
C PRO A 845 -16.49 0.14 24.45
N TYR A 846 -15.28 -0.41 24.53
CA TYR A 846 -14.92 -1.70 23.94
C TYR A 846 -13.98 -2.45 24.89
N PHE A 847 -14.32 -3.69 25.25
CA PHE A 847 -13.54 -4.48 26.21
C PHE A 847 -13.43 -5.96 25.88
N ASP A 848 -12.43 -6.63 26.47
CA ASP A 848 -12.27 -8.08 26.33
C ASP A 848 -11.62 -8.76 27.53
N VAL A 849 -11.95 -10.05 27.68
CA VAL A 849 -11.47 -10.96 28.71
C VAL A 849 -10.49 -11.93 28.06
N THR A 850 -9.23 -11.86 28.51
CA THR A 850 -8.12 -12.67 28.02
C THR A 850 -7.72 -13.71 29.07
N CYS A 851 -7.93 -14.98 28.76
CA CYS A 851 -7.28 -16.09 29.45
C CYS A 851 -5.91 -16.40 28.82
N THR A 852 -5.14 -17.26 29.47
CA THR A 852 -3.90 -17.83 28.92
C THR A 852 -3.92 -19.33 29.17
N TYR A 853 -3.54 -20.11 28.16
CA TYR A 853 -3.57 -21.56 28.20
C TYR A 853 -2.54 -22.17 27.25
N SER A 854 -2.23 -23.43 27.45
CA SER A 854 -1.19 -24.18 26.75
C SER A 854 -1.78 -25.45 26.17
N VAL A 855 -1.65 -25.65 24.86
CA VAL A 855 -2.18 -26.83 24.15
C VAL A 855 -1.05 -27.81 23.87
N CYS A 856 -1.18 -29.06 24.32
CA CYS A 856 -0.21 -30.13 24.09
C CYS A 856 -0.21 -30.54 22.61
N LEU A 857 0.96 -30.59 21.98
CA LEU A 857 1.10 -30.99 20.57
C LEU A 857 1.04 -32.49 20.33
N SER A 858 1.12 -33.31 21.38
CA SER A 858 1.08 -34.77 21.29
C SER A 858 -0.30 -35.37 21.56
N GLU A 859 -1.08 -34.75 22.44
CA GLU A 859 -2.37 -35.28 22.93
C GLU A 859 -3.56 -34.35 22.64
N GLY A 860 -3.31 -33.11 22.20
CA GLY A 860 -4.34 -32.07 22.12
C GLY A 860 -4.88 -31.61 23.48
N THR A 861 -4.29 -32.03 24.60
CA THR A 861 -4.72 -31.65 25.96
C THR A 861 -4.53 -30.15 26.22
N ILE A 862 -5.54 -29.49 26.80
CA ILE A 862 -5.48 -28.07 27.20
C ILE A 862 -5.08 -27.98 28.68
N HIS A 863 -4.11 -27.14 28.99
CA HIS A 863 -3.74 -26.79 30.36
C HIS A 863 -3.89 -25.28 30.57
N ARG A 864 -4.39 -24.85 31.73
CA ARG A 864 -4.48 -23.42 32.08
C ARG A 864 -3.08 -22.82 32.19
N GLY A 865 -2.94 -21.53 31.92
CA GLY A 865 -1.68 -20.83 32.17
C GLY A 865 -0.53 -21.20 31.24
N VAL A 866 0.71 -21.05 31.74
CA VAL A 866 1.95 -21.06 30.95
C VAL A 866 2.78 -22.32 31.17
N HIS A 867 2.36 -23.41 30.55
CA HIS A 867 3.14 -24.64 30.48
C HIS A 867 4.01 -24.66 29.21
N TYR A 868 5.33 -24.85 29.37
CA TYR A 868 6.27 -25.09 28.26
C TYR A 868 6.45 -26.58 27.91
N LYS A 869 5.89 -27.44 28.77
CA LYS A 869 5.84 -28.90 28.65
C LYS A 869 4.50 -29.38 29.15
N CYS A 870 3.89 -30.36 28.49
CA CYS A 870 2.64 -30.95 28.95
C CYS A 870 2.82 -31.62 30.32
N PRO A 871 2.01 -31.29 31.35
CA PRO A 871 2.06 -31.97 32.66
C PRO A 871 1.75 -33.47 32.65
N VAL A 872 1.15 -33.99 31.57
CA VAL A 872 0.79 -35.41 31.42
C VAL A 872 1.89 -36.18 30.68
N CYS A 873 2.12 -35.88 29.39
CA CYS A 873 3.08 -36.62 28.56
C CYS A 873 4.48 -36.00 28.44
N ASN A 874 4.76 -34.84 29.04
CA ASN A 874 6.01 -34.08 28.86
C ASN A 874 6.33 -33.70 27.38
N GLY A 875 5.32 -33.69 26.51
CA GLY A 875 5.40 -33.21 25.12
C GLY A 875 5.58 -31.68 25.01
N GLU A 876 5.88 -31.16 23.81
CA GLU A 876 5.87 -29.71 23.55
C GLU A 876 4.43 -29.16 23.62
N THR A 877 4.27 -27.95 24.15
CA THR A 877 3.01 -27.21 24.22
C THR A 877 3.08 -25.90 23.43
N GLU A 878 1.97 -25.53 22.78
CA GLU A 878 1.78 -24.18 22.25
C GLU A 878 1.00 -23.33 23.26
N ILE A 879 1.70 -22.37 23.89
CA ILE A 879 1.09 -21.37 24.79
C ILE A 879 0.33 -20.34 23.94
N TYR A 880 -0.97 -20.20 24.16
CA TYR A 880 -1.84 -19.22 23.52
C TYR A 880 -2.22 -18.09 24.48
N SER A 881 -2.14 -16.85 23.98
CA SER A 881 -2.66 -15.65 24.64
C SER A 881 -3.01 -14.60 23.60
N ARG A 882 -4.04 -13.81 23.88
CA ARG A 882 -4.25 -12.51 23.23
C ARG A 882 -3.20 -11.52 23.76
N ILE A 883 -2.45 -10.88 22.86
CA ILE A 883 -1.50 -9.81 23.22
C ILE A 883 -1.99 -8.47 22.68
N VAL A 884 -2.05 -8.30 21.35
CA VAL A 884 -2.49 -7.04 20.73
C VAL A 884 -4.00 -7.00 20.47
N GLY A 885 -4.57 -8.09 19.96
CA GLY A 885 -6.00 -8.18 19.60
C GLY A 885 -6.45 -9.49 18.96
N TYR A 886 -5.69 -10.57 19.03
CA TYR A 886 -6.09 -11.91 18.54
C TYR A 886 -5.21 -12.98 19.21
N TYR A 887 -5.66 -14.23 19.26
CA TYR A 887 -4.87 -15.34 19.83
C TYR A 887 -3.89 -15.91 18.79
N ARG A 888 -2.61 -15.97 19.13
CA ARG A 888 -1.60 -16.76 18.38
C ARG A 888 -0.57 -17.35 19.35
N PRO A 889 0.07 -18.48 19.01
CA PRO A 889 1.09 -19.11 19.85
C PRO A 889 2.20 -18.14 20.24
N LEU A 890 2.62 -18.16 21.51
CA LEU A 890 3.61 -17.23 22.06
C LEU A 890 4.89 -17.17 21.22
N LYS A 891 5.30 -18.29 20.60
CA LYS A 891 6.48 -18.38 19.72
C LYS A 891 6.41 -17.51 18.45
N LYS A 892 5.21 -17.13 17.97
CA LYS A 892 5.00 -16.30 16.77
C LYS A 892 5.36 -14.82 16.96
N TRP A 893 5.08 -14.23 18.12
CA TRP A 893 5.24 -12.79 18.34
C TRP A 893 6.71 -12.32 18.34
N ASN A 894 6.94 -11.03 18.06
CA ASN A 894 8.26 -10.39 18.19
C ASN A 894 8.74 -10.32 19.64
N VAL A 895 10.03 -9.98 19.83
CA VAL A 895 10.69 -9.96 21.14
C VAL A 895 10.13 -8.91 22.10
N GLY A 896 9.63 -7.77 21.60
CA GLY A 896 8.97 -6.75 22.42
C GLY A 896 7.62 -7.25 22.96
N LYS A 897 6.76 -7.79 22.08
CA LYS A 897 5.46 -8.36 22.48
C LYS A 897 5.59 -9.61 23.36
N LYS A 898 6.65 -10.41 23.20
CA LYS A 898 7.02 -11.47 24.17
C LYS A 898 7.46 -10.92 25.53
N ARG A 899 8.13 -9.76 25.56
CA ARG A 899 8.53 -9.10 26.81
C ARG A 899 7.32 -8.49 27.52
N GLU A 900 6.41 -7.83 26.80
CA GLU A 900 5.12 -7.35 27.32
C GLU A 900 4.28 -8.49 27.91
N PHE A 901 4.23 -9.66 27.27
CA PHE A 901 3.58 -10.84 27.84
C PHE A 901 4.27 -11.37 29.11
N LYS A 902 5.61 -11.29 29.21
CA LYS A 902 6.35 -11.70 30.43
C LYS A 902 6.26 -10.66 31.56
N ASP A 903 6.10 -9.39 31.22
CA ASP A 903 5.99 -8.30 32.20
C ASP A 903 4.55 -8.13 32.73
N ARG A 904 3.56 -8.75 32.07
CA ARG A 904 2.16 -8.78 32.47
C ARG A 904 1.95 -9.42 33.85
N ARG A 905 1.30 -8.67 34.75
CA ARG A 905 0.58 -9.15 35.93
C ARG A 905 -0.85 -9.54 35.56
N TYR A 906 -1.45 -10.40 36.38
CA TYR A 906 -2.81 -10.90 36.22
C TYR A 906 -3.70 -10.40 37.35
N ILE A 907 -5.02 -10.37 37.12
CA ILE A 907 -5.96 -9.81 38.08
C ILE A 907 -6.05 -10.71 39.31
N ASN A 908 -5.86 -10.10 40.49
CA ASN A 908 -6.26 -10.69 41.74
C ASN A 908 -7.72 -10.30 42.03
N PHE A 909 -8.62 -11.24 41.71
CA PHE A 909 -9.87 -11.41 42.46
C PHE A 909 -9.52 -11.99 43.84
#